data_AF-A0A4V3XJP3-F1
#
_entry.id   AF-A0A4V3XJP3-F1
#
_cell.length_a   1.000
_cell.length_b   1.000
_cell.length_c   1.000
_cell.angle_alpha   90.00
_cell.angle_beta   90.00
_cell.angle_gamma   90.00
#
_symmetry.space_group_name_H-M   'P 1'
#
loop_
_entity.id
_entity.type
_entity.pdbx_description
1 polymer ?
#
loop_
_entity_poly.entity_id
_entity_poly.type
_entity_poly.pdbx_seq_one_letter_code
_entity_poly.pdbx_strand_id
1 'polypeptide(L)'
;MHSLGRVARRGGLAKTWSQSSLKHSSTESAPRSLPTAPSTKYTAVTHSEDASAVTAGVKEHLDRSSAYVLPVYARPPFVLAHGKGSYVWDTEGRKYLDFSAGIAVNALGHADDGVTQVLSTEAGTLLHTSNAYHHPWSGKLAELLVTLTQQEGSGSVPSLGAKVFFSNTGTEANEGALKVARKVGKERWAKRTGKAWDDPACDKHEIVCFENAFHGRTLGALSVTTNPKYQKPFEPLLPGVSVGRLNVKDDLVRLVTDRTCAVIVEPIQGEGGIRAADADWLRALRQRCDETGAVLIYDEIQCGLYRTGSLWAHSTLPVDTHPDIVTMAKPLGNGYPVGAVLMRDSVAEPMTPAPICSEHYGDERVSAFETLAASDVVPGGAGSEAHPAAVVGMARERGVLLLTAGKDAVRLVPSLNIGEREVDETVDVLESCLGIVAGTKTSTLRTLCTSTSPRYPSLSKLTEKATGCPVMGPALQLRSGQMVASYASVAGNADVTNMHHHKGVFPNATSANIEMCPHASKALAAARMAEDLAKAKQAKEAVATATPSTSKAATAAGCPFHVEGAPEASTSAAASTSTAAAGGFDYEGFYATELEKKHQDASYRYFNNINRLATKFPMAHTGNPKDEVEVWCANDYLGMGNNPVVLETMHRTLDQYGHGAGGTRNIAGNTGMHLSLEDELAQLHRKDAALVFSSCYVANDATLTVLGSKLPGCVYFSDTMNHASMIQGMRHSAAKRVIFKHNDLEDLETKLASFPKETPKIIAFESVYSMCGSIGPISEICDLAEKYGALTFLDEVHAVGLYGPQGAGVAEHLDWEAQKAAGLSPNPVKGSVMDRIDIITGTLGKAYGAVGGYIAGSMDFVDLVRSYAAGFIFTTSLPPANVAGARASIAYQREYIGDRQLKQMNVRQVKASFEALDIPVVPGPSHIVPVLVGDAALAKAASDMLLRNYNIYVQSINYPTVARGEERLRFTVTPRHTIDQMTRLAKAVDEVFTTLNIKRTSDWKAVGGRASVGMPDAQAVEPIWTDAQLGLTDGTAPKMLRAGQTGVVDARAVRITREKFNDLLGEFPTPHPTAANVSTVDTLRKDIPLPTSVLDGPAPIAVSA
;
A
#
# COMPACT_ATOMS: atom_id res chain seq x y z
N MET A 1 -0.24 21.30 7.54
CA MET A 1 0.75 22.33 7.98
C MET A 1 0.14 23.57 8.64
N HIS A 2 -0.57 24.46 7.94
CA HIS A 2 -1.14 25.67 8.59
C HIS A 2 -2.08 25.37 9.77
N SER A 3 -2.89 24.31 9.70
CA SER A 3 -3.71 23.86 10.83
C SER A 3 -2.88 23.39 12.02
N LEU A 4 -1.77 22.66 11.80
CA LEU A 4 -0.83 22.27 12.86
C LEU A 4 -0.26 23.49 13.57
N GLY A 5 0.25 24.47 12.80
CA GLY A 5 0.79 25.71 13.34
C GLY A 5 -0.24 26.58 14.07
N ARG A 6 -1.51 26.58 13.64
CA ARG A 6 -2.61 27.29 14.34
C ARG A 6 -2.96 26.63 15.67
N VAL A 7 -3.05 25.30 15.68
CA VAL A 7 -3.38 24.51 16.88
C VAL A 7 -2.24 24.63 17.92
N ALA A 8 -0.99 24.44 17.49
CA ALA A 8 0.18 24.61 18.34
C ALA A 8 0.29 26.01 18.95
N ARG A 9 -0.03 27.07 18.17
CA ARG A 9 -0.05 28.45 18.66
C ARG A 9 -1.21 28.75 19.63
N ARG A 10 -2.36 28.07 19.52
CA ARG A 10 -3.46 28.19 20.49
C ARG A 10 -3.12 27.57 21.84
N GLY A 11 -2.35 26.47 21.87
CA GLY A 11 -1.79 25.91 23.11
C GLY A 11 -0.58 26.69 23.65
N GLY A 12 0.08 27.48 22.80
CA GLY A 12 1.30 28.23 23.09
C GLY A 12 1.14 29.61 23.75
N LEU A 13 -0.03 29.98 24.26
CA LEU A 13 -0.22 31.22 25.04
C LEU A 13 0.48 31.21 26.42
N ALA A 14 1.27 30.17 26.73
CA ALA A 14 2.11 30.10 27.94
C ALA A 14 3.55 30.63 27.76
N LYS A 15 3.89 31.30 26.64
CA LYS A 15 5.26 31.79 26.36
C LYS A 15 5.58 33.23 26.80
N THR A 16 4.79 33.83 27.69
CA THR A 16 5.14 35.11 28.35
C THR A 16 5.07 35.00 29.87
N TRP A 17 6.06 34.36 30.48
CA TRP A 17 6.44 34.62 31.87
C TRP A 17 7.79 35.35 31.88
N SER A 18 7.77 36.56 31.33
CA SER A 18 8.77 37.59 31.58
C SER A 18 8.26 38.45 32.74
N GLN A 19 9.08 38.61 33.77
CA GLN A 19 8.83 39.46 34.93
C GLN A 19 8.50 40.90 34.50
N SER A 20 7.22 41.31 34.56
CA SER A 20 6.82 42.70 34.85
C SER A 20 5.30 42.82 35.03
N SER A 21 4.91 42.95 36.30
CA SER A 21 3.79 43.72 36.86
C SER A 21 2.63 44.13 35.92
N LEU A 22 1.53 43.37 35.87
CA LEU A 22 0.23 43.90 35.43
C LEU A 22 -0.94 43.33 36.26
N LYS A 23 -1.81 44.27 36.63
CA LYS A 23 -2.82 44.27 37.71
C LYS A 23 -3.90 43.20 37.58
N HIS A 24 -4.26 42.64 38.74
CA HIS A 24 -5.41 41.74 38.95
C HIS A 24 -6.73 42.35 38.47
N SER A 25 -7.44 41.58 37.64
CA SER A 25 -8.89 41.61 37.50
C SER A 25 -9.41 40.28 38.04
N SER A 26 -10.22 40.36 39.09
CA SER A 26 -10.68 39.29 39.95
C SER A 26 -11.65 38.33 39.27
N THR A 27 -11.18 37.16 38.88
CA THR A 27 -11.87 35.87 39.06
C THR A 27 -10.80 34.82 39.31
N GLU A 28 -10.39 34.67 40.57
CA GLU A 28 -9.49 33.61 41.00
C GLU A 28 -10.18 32.26 40.80
N SER A 29 -9.77 31.48 39.79
CA SER A 29 -9.77 30.03 39.96
C SER A 29 -8.72 29.73 41.02
N ALA A 30 -9.15 29.23 42.19
CA ALA A 30 -8.25 28.84 43.26
C ALA A 30 -7.07 28.01 42.71
N PRO A 31 -5.83 28.18 43.22
CA PRO A 31 -4.73 27.31 42.84
C PRO A 31 -5.17 25.88 43.12
N ARG A 32 -5.24 25.02 42.08
CA ARG A 32 -5.51 23.59 42.24
C ARG A 32 -4.48 23.06 43.24
N SER A 33 -4.90 22.79 44.46
CA SER A 33 -4.06 22.09 45.43
C SER A 33 -3.75 20.72 44.82
N LEU A 34 -2.45 20.43 44.60
CA LEU A 34 -2.06 19.10 44.16
C LEU A 34 -2.64 18.06 45.14
N PRO A 35 -3.31 17.01 44.63
CA PRO A 35 -3.89 15.98 45.49
C PRO A 35 -2.84 15.42 46.46
N THR A 36 -3.21 15.24 47.73
CA THR A 36 -2.32 14.67 48.76
C THR A 36 -2.30 13.13 48.75
N ALA A 37 -3.13 12.52 47.91
CA ALA A 37 -3.24 11.07 47.75
C ALA A 37 -3.49 10.70 46.28
N PRO A 38 -3.05 9.50 45.84
CA PRO A 38 -3.26 9.03 44.47
C PRO A 38 -4.73 8.97 44.08
N SER A 39 -5.06 9.33 42.85
CA SER A 39 -6.37 9.15 42.24
C SER A 39 -6.77 7.67 42.33
N THR A 40 -7.94 7.43 42.92
CA THR A 40 -8.56 6.10 43.01
C THR A 40 -9.77 5.97 42.09
N LYS A 41 -10.07 7.04 41.34
CA LYS A 41 -11.28 7.21 40.52
C LYS A 41 -11.36 6.22 39.36
N TYR A 42 -10.21 5.76 38.86
CA TYR A 42 -10.11 4.86 37.70
C TYR A 42 -9.53 3.49 38.10
N THR A 43 -9.81 3.02 39.32
CA THR A 43 -9.31 1.73 39.80
C THR A 43 -10.02 0.53 39.17
N ALA A 44 -11.30 0.68 38.82
CA ALA A 44 -12.09 -0.35 38.15
C ALA A 44 -11.68 -0.54 36.68
N VAL A 45 -11.68 -1.79 36.23
CA VAL A 45 -11.50 -2.15 34.82
C VAL A 45 -12.79 -1.85 34.07
N THR A 46 -12.70 -1.08 32.99
CA THR A 46 -13.83 -0.70 32.12
C THR A 46 -13.75 -1.33 30.73
N HIS A 47 -12.55 -1.76 30.31
CA HIS A 47 -12.25 -2.33 29.00
C HIS A 47 -11.49 -3.64 29.17
N SER A 48 -12.14 -4.68 29.70
CA SER A 48 -11.48 -5.97 29.96
C SER A 48 -10.85 -6.55 28.68
N GLU A 49 -9.61 -7.02 28.81
CA GLU A 49 -8.85 -7.73 27.77
C GLU A 49 -8.78 -9.24 28.00
N ASP A 50 -9.53 -9.74 28.99
CA ASP A 50 -9.66 -11.18 29.21
C ASP A 50 -10.25 -11.85 27.96
N ALA A 51 -9.62 -12.93 27.51
CA ALA A 51 -10.12 -13.75 26.42
C ALA A 51 -11.56 -14.25 26.67
N SER A 52 -11.96 -14.41 27.93
CA SER A 52 -13.33 -14.77 28.32
C SER A 52 -14.37 -13.65 28.09
N ALA A 53 -13.90 -12.39 28.00
CA ALA A 53 -14.72 -11.21 27.80
C ALA A 53 -14.87 -10.82 26.31
N VAL A 54 -14.16 -11.51 25.41
CA VAL A 54 -14.23 -11.24 23.96
C VAL A 54 -15.54 -11.79 23.40
N THR A 55 -16.38 -10.91 22.84
CA THR A 55 -17.63 -11.33 22.19
C THR A 55 -17.40 -12.15 20.94
N ALA A 56 -18.41 -12.92 20.51
CA ALA A 56 -18.31 -13.77 19.31
C ALA A 56 -17.91 -12.98 18.05
N GLY A 57 -18.44 -11.76 17.88
CA GLY A 57 -18.09 -10.90 16.74
C GLY A 57 -16.63 -10.42 16.77
N VAL A 58 -16.12 -9.97 17.92
CA VAL A 58 -14.71 -9.60 18.06
C VAL A 58 -13.81 -10.83 17.90
N LYS A 59 -14.19 -11.97 18.48
CA LYS A 59 -13.45 -13.23 18.36
C LYS A 59 -13.35 -13.66 16.89
N GLU A 60 -14.42 -13.54 16.12
CA GLU A 60 -14.40 -13.83 14.68
C GLU A 60 -13.40 -12.95 13.93
N HIS A 61 -13.34 -11.64 14.24
CA HIS A 61 -12.33 -10.74 13.68
C HIS A 61 -10.91 -11.10 14.11
N LEU A 62 -10.68 -11.47 15.36
CA LEU A 62 -9.38 -11.85 15.89
C LEU A 62 -8.91 -13.20 15.30
N ASP A 63 -9.78 -14.20 15.23
CA ASP A 63 -9.51 -15.51 14.62
C ASP A 63 -9.17 -15.33 13.14
N ARG A 64 -9.93 -14.49 12.42
CA ARG A 64 -9.65 -14.12 11.03
C ARG A 64 -8.30 -13.40 10.91
N SER A 65 -8.00 -12.46 11.80
CA SER A 65 -6.69 -11.78 11.80
C SER A 65 -5.55 -12.76 12.08
N SER A 66 -5.71 -13.69 13.01
CA SER A 66 -4.73 -14.72 13.32
C SER A 66 -4.52 -15.70 12.16
N ALA A 67 -5.55 -15.98 11.37
CA ALA A 67 -5.47 -16.87 10.22
C ALA A 67 -4.82 -16.21 8.99
N TYR A 68 -5.02 -14.89 8.81
CA TYR A 68 -4.73 -14.22 7.54
C TYR A 68 -3.77 -13.02 7.63
N VAL A 69 -3.40 -12.56 8.82
CA VAL A 69 -2.46 -11.46 9.03
C VAL A 69 -1.20 -11.98 9.69
N LEU A 70 -0.06 -11.84 9.03
CA LEU A 70 1.24 -12.21 9.59
C LEU A 70 1.42 -11.51 10.97
N PRO A 71 1.64 -12.25 12.07
CA PRO A 71 1.68 -11.69 13.42
C PRO A 71 3.04 -11.04 13.74
N VAL A 72 3.41 -10.02 12.96
CA VAL A 72 4.62 -9.22 13.19
C VAL A 72 4.45 -8.15 14.28
N TYR A 73 3.23 -8.03 14.84
CA TYR A 73 2.92 -7.19 15.99
C TYR A 73 2.07 -7.96 16.98
N ALA A 74 2.30 -7.70 18.26
CA ALA A 74 1.35 -8.08 19.28
C ALA A 74 0.22 -7.06 19.38
N ARG A 75 -1.01 -7.54 19.34
CA ARG A 75 -2.22 -6.71 19.34
C ARG A 75 -3.11 -7.09 20.52
N PRO A 76 -3.75 -6.12 21.20
CA PRO A 76 -4.77 -6.43 22.19
C PRO A 76 -6.01 -7.06 21.52
N PRO A 77 -6.82 -7.84 22.27
CA PRO A 77 -7.93 -8.61 21.73
C PRO A 77 -9.21 -7.76 21.53
N PHE A 78 -9.09 -6.61 20.87
CA PHE A 78 -10.22 -5.78 20.45
C PHE A 78 -9.99 -5.18 19.06
N VAL A 79 -11.07 -4.74 18.41
CA VAL A 79 -11.06 -4.25 17.03
C VAL A 79 -11.55 -2.80 17.00
N LEU A 80 -10.69 -1.85 16.60
CA LEU A 80 -11.09 -0.45 16.41
C LEU A 80 -12.05 -0.31 15.21
N ALA A 81 -13.10 0.49 15.37
CA ALA A 81 -14.12 0.74 14.35
C ALA A 81 -14.00 2.13 13.72
N HIS A 82 -13.92 3.19 14.54
CA HIS A 82 -13.83 4.57 14.08
C HIS A 82 -13.13 5.48 15.09
N GLY A 83 -12.81 6.72 14.71
CA GLY A 83 -12.21 7.72 15.58
C GLY A 83 -12.61 9.14 15.21
N LYS A 84 -12.55 10.05 16.19
CA LYS A 84 -12.86 11.47 16.05
C LYS A 84 -12.11 12.27 17.12
N GLY A 85 -11.33 13.26 16.68
CA GLY A 85 -10.49 14.05 17.59
C GLY A 85 -9.49 13.17 18.32
N SER A 86 -9.40 13.30 19.64
CA SER A 86 -8.47 12.48 20.45
C SER A 86 -9.02 11.12 20.85
N TYR A 87 -10.18 10.70 20.32
CA TYR A 87 -10.86 9.48 20.73
C TYR A 87 -10.97 8.47 19.58
N VAL A 88 -10.97 7.20 19.96
CA VAL A 88 -11.30 6.06 19.09
C VAL A 88 -12.33 5.16 19.78
N TRP A 89 -13.10 4.44 18.98
CA TRP A 89 -14.09 3.49 19.44
C TRP A 89 -13.82 2.14 18.83
N ASP A 90 -14.03 1.08 19.60
CA ASP A 90 -14.02 -0.29 19.08
C ASP A 90 -15.39 -0.71 18.52
N THR A 91 -15.43 -1.91 17.93
CA THR A 91 -16.64 -2.51 17.36
C THR A 91 -17.73 -2.80 18.40
N GLU A 92 -17.40 -2.77 19.69
CA GLU A 92 -18.34 -2.95 20.80
C GLU A 92 -18.83 -1.60 21.35
N GLY A 93 -18.42 -0.49 20.72
CA GLY A 93 -18.78 0.86 21.12
C GLY A 93 -18.00 1.38 22.33
N ARG A 94 -16.99 0.65 22.81
CA ARG A 94 -16.15 1.12 23.92
C ARG A 94 -15.25 2.26 23.44
N LYS A 95 -15.20 3.33 24.23
CA LYS A 95 -14.54 4.59 23.90
C LYS A 95 -13.18 4.67 24.57
N TYR A 96 -12.14 4.86 23.77
CA TYR A 96 -10.77 5.04 24.25
C TYR A 96 -10.28 6.46 23.96
N LEU A 97 -9.57 7.02 24.93
CA LEU A 97 -8.79 8.24 24.80
C LEU A 97 -7.39 7.89 24.27
N ASP A 98 -7.05 8.38 23.09
CA ASP A 98 -5.84 7.99 22.38
C ASP A 98 -4.68 8.97 22.62
N PHE A 99 -3.80 8.59 23.56
CA PHE A 99 -2.54 9.27 23.83
C PHE A 99 -1.36 8.67 23.06
N SER A 100 -1.61 7.71 22.17
CA SER A 100 -0.65 7.17 21.22
C SER A 100 -0.66 7.94 19.89
N ALA A 101 -1.82 8.51 19.52
CA ALA A 101 -2.12 9.17 18.24
C ALA A 101 -1.68 8.35 17.02
N GLY A 102 -1.94 7.04 17.02
CA GLY A 102 -1.47 6.14 15.95
C GLY A 102 0.06 6.11 15.84
N ILE A 103 0.77 6.19 16.97
CA ILE A 103 2.24 6.26 17.06
C ILE A 103 2.79 7.57 16.49
N ALA A 104 2.28 8.67 17.07
CA ALA A 104 2.61 10.04 16.73
C ALA A 104 2.15 10.51 15.33
N VAL A 105 1.33 9.73 14.62
CA VAL A 105 0.87 10.04 13.26
C VAL A 105 -0.26 11.08 13.25
N ASN A 106 -1.28 10.92 14.09
CA ASN A 106 -2.52 11.71 14.03
C ASN A 106 -2.41 13.01 14.85
N ALA A 107 -1.60 13.95 14.38
CA ALA A 107 -1.34 15.20 15.07
C ALA A 107 -2.55 16.16 15.21
N LEU A 108 -3.54 16.10 14.32
CA LEU A 108 -4.83 16.80 14.44
C LEU A 108 -5.93 15.91 15.04
N GLY A 109 -5.57 14.70 15.49
CA GLY A 109 -6.54 13.69 15.90
C GLY A 109 -7.14 12.92 14.72
N HIS A 110 -8.02 11.99 15.06
CA HIS A 110 -8.71 11.09 14.15
C HIS A 110 -9.84 11.82 13.40
N ALA A 111 -10.00 11.52 12.11
CA ALA A 111 -11.05 12.06 11.24
C ALA A 111 -11.22 13.60 11.35
N ASP A 112 -10.11 14.33 11.19
CA ASP A 112 -10.16 15.79 11.07
C ASP A 112 -10.98 16.18 9.83
N ASP A 113 -11.98 17.05 10.02
CA ASP A 113 -12.94 17.40 8.96
C ASP A 113 -12.25 18.09 7.78
N GLY A 114 -11.22 18.90 8.04
CA GLY A 114 -10.48 19.60 7.01
C GLY A 114 -9.62 18.66 6.17
N VAL A 115 -8.90 17.73 6.81
CA VAL A 115 -8.12 16.69 6.12
C VAL A 115 -9.04 15.78 5.32
N THR A 116 -10.15 15.32 5.92
CA THR A 116 -11.11 14.42 5.28
C THR A 116 -11.73 15.06 4.03
N GLN A 117 -12.16 16.32 4.12
CA GLN A 117 -12.74 17.03 2.98
C GLN A 117 -11.74 17.20 1.82
N VAL A 118 -10.50 17.57 2.12
CA VAL A 118 -9.45 17.76 1.09
C VAL A 118 -9.12 16.44 0.43
N LEU A 119 -8.92 15.36 1.21
CA LEU A 119 -8.64 14.04 0.65
C LEU A 119 -9.77 13.56 -0.25
N SER A 120 -11.04 13.69 0.16
CA SER A 120 -12.19 13.31 -0.66
C SER A 120 -12.29 14.12 -1.96
N THR A 121 -12.06 15.43 -1.88
CA THR A 121 -12.15 16.33 -3.05
C THR A 121 -11.05 16.03 -4.07
N GLU A 122 -9.80 15.88 -3.61
CA GLU A 122 -8.67 15.64 -4.50
C GLU A 122 -8.70 14.22 -5.08
N ALA A 123 -9.16 13.23 -4.32
CA ALA A 123 -9.37 11.87 -4.82
C ALA A 123 -10.37 11.82 -5.98
N GLY A 124 -11.43 12.65 -5.94
CA GLY A 124 -12.40 12.79 -7.03
C GLY A 124 -11.89 13.59 -8.24
N THR A 125 -10.79 14.34 -8.08
CA THR A 125 -10.24 15.20 -9.14
C THR A 125 -9.10 14.51 -9.90
N LEU A 126 -8.06 14.09 -9.19
CA LEU A 126 -6.89 13.44 -9.77
C LEU A 126 -6.23 12.58 -8.69
N LEU A 127 -6.69 11.32 -8.60
CA LEU A 127 -6.28 10.39 -7.55
C LEU A 127 -4.80 10.01 -7.63
N HIS A 128 -4.25 9.88 -8.85
CA HIS A 128 -2.85 9.51 -9.07
C HIS A 128 -2.21 10.38 -10.14
N THR A 129 -0.97 10.78 -9.89
CA THR A 129 -0.08 11.43 -10.85
C THR A 129 1.33 10.94 -10.61
N SER A 130 2.00 10.45 -11.65
CA SER A 130 3.42 10.10 -11.57
C SER A 130 4.26 11.34 -11.38
N ASN A 131 5.42 11.22 -10.71
CA ASN A 131 6.47 12.24 -10.67
C ASN A 131 6.96 12.68 -12.08
N ALA A 132 6.63 11.92 -13.13
CA ALA A 132 6.87 12.31 -14.53
C ALA A 132 5.99 13.48 -15.00
N TYR A 133 4.91 13.80 -14.29
CA TYR A 133 3.97 14.85 -14.66
C TYR A 133 3.80 15.87 -13.52
N HIS A 134 3.63 17.13 -13.89
CA HIS A 134 3.36 18.19 -12.92
C HIS A 134 1.91 18.15 -12.43
N HIS A 135 1.71 18.46 -11.15
CA HIS A 135 0.41 18.72 -10.55
C HIS A 135 0.49 19.93 -9.61
N PRO A 136 -0.65 20.59 -9.29
CA PRO A 136 -0.61 21.90 -8.64
C PRO A 136 -0.26 21.88 -7.15
N TRP A 137 -0.02 20.72 -6.53
CA TRP A 137 0.06 20.60 -5.07
C TRP A 137 1.45 20.29 -4.53
N SER A 138 2.29 19.62 -5.33
CA SER A 138 3.67 19.30 -4.94
C SER A 138 4.51 20.53 -4.70
N GLY A 139 4.53 21.42 -5.70
CA GLY A 139 5.18 22.71 -5.62
C GLY A 139 4.67 23.54 -4.45
N LYS A 140 3.35 23.56 -4.20
CA LYS A 140 2.74 24.31 -3.09
C LYS A 140 3.13 23.75 -1.72
N LEU A 141 3.16 22.43 -1.56
CA LEU A 141 3.58 21.81 -0.31
C LEU A 141 5.07 22.05 -0.05
N ALA A 142 5.91 21.92 -1.08
CA ALA A 142 7.34 22.21 -1.00
C ALA A 142 7.59 23.68 -0.63
N GLU A 143 6.94 24.61 -1.32
CA GLU A 143 6.97 26.05 -1.03
C GLU A 143 6.57 26.32 0.42
N LEU A 144 5.49 25.70 0.89
CA LEU A 144 5.01 25.86 2.26
C LEU A 144 6.00 25.35 3.30
N LEU A 145 6.60 24.17 3.08
CA LEU A 145 7.60 23.58 3.99
C LEU A 145 8.86 24.45 4.07
N VAL A 146 9.36 24.92 2.93
CA VAL A 146 10.52 25.82 2.86
C VAL A 146 10.22 27.14 3.56
N THR A 147 9.09 27.77 3.22
CA THR A 147 8.69 29.06 3.77
C THR A 147 8.48 29.00 5.28
N LEU A 148 7.77 27.99 5.78
CA LEU A 148 7.56 27.81 7.22
C LEU A 148 8.88 27.53 7.95
N THR A 149 9.78 26.76 7.36
CA THR A 149 11.11 26.52 7.95
C THR A 149 11.92 27.80 8.04
N GLN A 150 11.90 28.64 7.00
CA GLN A 150 12.58 29.95 7.02
C GLN A 150 11.97 30.90 8.06
N GLN A 151 10.65 30.86 8.25
CA GLN A 151 9.95 31.74 9.19
C GLN A 151 10.06 31.28 10.65
N GLU A 152 9.99 29.97 10.91
CA GLU A 152 9.79 29.40 12.26
C GLU A 152 10.95 28.50 12.72
N GLY A 153 11.95 28.26 11.89
CA GLY A 153 13.10 27.35 12.11
C GLY A 153 14.21 27.84 13.05
N SER A 154 14.00 28.87 13.88
CA SER A 154 15.00 29.70 14.58
C SER A 154 15.96 30.50 13.67
N GLY A 155 15.79 31.83 13.69
CA GLY A 155 16.86 32.83 13.55
C GLY A 155 17.70 32.81 12.27
N SER A 156 17.28 33.60 11.28
CA SER A 156 18.18 34.28 10.33
C SER A 156 19.29 33.43 9.67
N VAL A 157 18.91 32.62 8.69
CA VAL A 157 19.64 32.65 7.41
C VAL A 157 18.65 33.02 6.30
N PRO A 158 18.39 34.32 6.05
CA PRO A 158 17.40 34.77 5.06
C PRO A 158 17.81 34.58 3.59
N SER A 159 18.79 33.72 3.27
CA SER A 159 19.40 33.72 1.92
C SER A 159 19.78 32.37 1.34
N LEU A 160 19.66 31.25 2.08
CA LEU A 160 19.97 29.93 1.53
C LEU A 160 18.67 29.26 1.12
N GLY A 161 18.48 29.02 -0.18
CA GLY A 161 17.33 28.27 -0.66
C GLY A 161 17.36 26.82 -0.19
N ALA A 162 16.21 26.17 -0.29
CA ALA A 162 16.02 24.78 0.08
C ALA A 162 15.09 24.10 -0.93
N LYS A 163 15.24 22.78 -1.06
CA LYS A 163 14.40 21.90 -1.88
C LYS A 163 13.79 20.81 -1.03
N VAL A 164 12.65 20.29 -1.50
CA VAL A 164 11.95 19.18 -0.87
C VAL A 164 11.88 18.04 -1.87
N PHE A 165 12.25 16.86 -1.42
CA PHE A 165 11.97 15.60 -2.11
C PHE A 165 10.88 14.85 -1.32
N PHE A 166 9.84 14.39 -2.00
CA PHE A 166 8.73 13.69 -1.38
C PHE A 166 8.86 12.18 -1.49
N SER A 167 8.32 11.48 -0.51
CA SER A 167 8.29 10.03 -0.38
C SER A 167 7.00 9.62 0.32
N ASN A 168 6.82 8.33 0.55
CA ASN A 168 5.57 7.81 1.10
C ASN A 168 5.59 7.69 2.62
N THR A 169 6.77 7.44 3.18
CA THR A 169 6.92 7.11 4.59
C THR A 169 8.20 7.71 5.16
N GLY A 170 8.32 7.68 6.49
CA GLY A 170 9.54 8.11 7.17
C GLY A 170 10.77 7.23 6.83
N THR A 171 10.59 5.92 6.68
CA THR A 171 11.71 5.01 6.33
C THR A 171 12.22 5.32 4.92
N GLU A 172 11.34 5.62 3.96
CA GLU A 172 11.74 6.05 2.62
C GLU A 172 12.40 7.43 2.60
N ALA A 173 11.91 8.38 3.41
CA ALA A 173 12.55 9.68 3.56
C ALA A 173 14.00 9.52 4.06
N ASN A 174 14.23 8.62 5.03
CA ASN A 174 15.57 8.31 5.51
C ASN A 174 16.43 7.60 4.45
N GLU A 175 15.88 6.65 3.66
CA GLU A 175 16.59 6.05 2.51
C GLU A 175 17.02 7.11 1.49
N GLY A 176 16.10 8.02 1.14
CA GLY A 176 16.37 9.15 0.24
C GLY A 176 17.47 10.05 0.80
N ALA A 177 17.40 10.41 2.08
CA ALA A 177 18.41 11.23 2.75
C ALA A 177 19.78 10.56 2.77
N LEU A 178 19.87 9.25 3.03
CA LEU A 178 21.13 8.50 3.01
C LEU A 178 21.75 8.46 1.59
N LYS A 179 20.93 8.28 0.54
CA LYS A 179 21.39 8.32 -0.87
C LYS A 179 21.92 9.70 -1.25
N VAL A 180 21.16 10.76 -0.93
CA VAL A 180 21.57 12.15 -1.16
C VAL A 180 22.88 12.44 -0.42
N ALA A 181 22.96 12.10 0.86
CA ALA A 181 24.15 12.31 1.68
C ALA A 181 25.37 11.57 1.13
N ARG A 182 25.21 10.33 0.63
CA ARG A 182 26.30 9.59 0.00
C ARG A 182 26.82 10.27 -1.25
N LYS A 183 25.92 10.67 -2.16
CA LYS A 183 26.30 11.37 -3.40
C LYS A 183 26.95 12.73 -3.11
N VAL A 184 26.33 13.56 -2.28
CA VAL A 184 26.86 14.87 -1.87
C VAL A 184 28.19 14.73 -1.15
N GLY A 185 28.33 13.71 -0.29
CA GLY A 185 29.58 13.39 0.39
C GLY A 185 30.71 13.15 -0.59
N LYS A 186 30.49 12.34 -1.63
CA LYS A 186 31.47 12.07 -2.69
C LYS A 186 31.77 13.30 -3.54
N GLU A 187 30.76 14.11 -3.86
CA GLU A 187 30.97 15.35 -4.60
C GLU A 187 31.74 16.41 -3.80
N ARG A 188 31.51 16.53 -2.48
CA ARG A 188 32.32 17.37 -1.60
C ARG A 188 33.78 16.91 -1.57
N TRP A 189 34.02 15.59 -1.57
CA TRP A 189 35.37 15.03 -1.71
C TRP A 189 35.99 15.33 -3.08
N ALA A 190 35.23 15.17 -4.16
CA ALA A 190 35.66 15.48 -5.52
C ALA A 190 36.09 16.94 -5.65
N LYS A 191 35.25 17.87 -5.18
CA LYS A 191 35.56 19.31 -5.13
C LYS A 191 36.80 19.61 -4.30
N ARG A 192 36.96 18.97 -3.13
CA ARG A 192 38.10 19.19 -2.23
C ARG A 192 39.42 18.66 -2.79
N THR A 193 39.39 17.58 -3.56
CA THR A 193 40.59 16.90 -4.09
C THR A 193 40.91 17.25 -5.53
N GLY A 194 39.96 17.86 -6.26
CA GLY A 194 40.07 18.13 -7.70
C GLY A 194 39.88 16.89 -8.58
N LYS A 195 39.42 15.77 -8.02
CA LYS A 195 39.21 14.48 -8.72
C LYS A 195 37.72 14.22 -9.01
N ALA A 196 37.43 13.24 -9.87
CA ALA A 196 36.06 12.81 -10.14
C ALA A 196 35.44 12.09 -8.92
N TRP A 197 34.13 12.17 -8.71
CA TRP A 197 33.44 11.58 -7.55
C TRP A 197 33.46 10.05 -7.53
N ASP A 198 33.68 9.42 -8.68
CA ASP A 198 33.82 7.98 -8.91
C ASP A 198 35.28 7.55 -9.08
N ASP A 199 36.24 8.46 -8.85
CA ASP A 199 37.66 8.12 -8.79
C ASP A 199 37.86 7.00 -7.75
N PRO A 200 38.63 5.94 -8.05
CA PRO A 200 38.86 4.82 -7.12
C PRO A 200 39.45 5.24 -5.76
N ALA A 201 40.07 6.43 -5.66
CA ALA A 201 40.54 7.00 -4.40
C ALA A 201 39.41 7.58 -3.52
N CYS A 202 38.19 7.71 -4.04
CA CYS A 202 37.04 8.18 -3.29
C CYS A 202 36.45 7.03 -2.44
N ASP A 203 36.91 6.93 -1.20
CA ASP A 203 36.39 5.99 -0.21
C ASP A 203 35.30 6.60 0.68
N LYS A 204 34.66 7.69 0.25
CA LYS A 204 33.62 8.39 1.02
C LYS A 204 32.25 7.71 0.93
N HIS A 205 32.04 6.70 1.76
CA HIS A 205 30.82 5.87 1.75
C HIS A 205 30.29 5.50 3.15
N GLU A 206 31.04 5.78 4.22
CA GLU A 206 30.67 5.38 5.58
C GLU A 206 29.53 6.25 6.13
N ILE A 207 28.69 5.65 6.98
CA ILE A 207 27.54 6.29 7.60
C ILE A 207 27.67 6.15 9.12
N VAL A 208 27.43 7.23 9.86
CA VAL A 208 27.42 7.21 11.33
C VAL A 208 25.99 7.41 11.84
N CYS A 209 25.56 6.56 12.78
CA CYS A 209 24.34 6.72 13.55
C CYS A 209 24.60 6.48 15.04
N PHE A 210 23.57 6.58 15.88
CA PHE A 210 23.73 6.55 17.34
C PHE A 210 22.95 5.42 18.01
N GLU A 211 23.44 4.95 19.15
CA GLU A 211 22.79 3.91 19.94
C GLU A 211 21.35 4.30 20.31
N ASN A 212 20.45 3.31 20.31
CA ASN A 212 19.01 3.46 20.62
C ASN A 212 18.20 4.22 19.55
N ALA A 213 18.81 4.51 18.39
CA ALA A 213 18.13 5.17 17.27
C ALA A 213 17.15 4.24 16.55
N PHE A 214 16.09 4.84 15.99
CA PHE A 214 15.13 4.19 15.11
C PHE A 214 14.84 5.06 13.89
N HIS A 215 15.38 4.66 12.74
CA HIS A 215 15.27 5.40 11.48
C HIS A 215 14.43 4.66 10.42
N GLY A 216 13.96 3.44 10.71
CA GLY A 216 13.13 2.66 9.81
C GLY A 216 13.55 1.20 9.70
N ARG A 217 12.92 0.46 8.80
CA ARG A 217 13.11 -0.99 8.67
C ARG A 217 13.32 -1.49 7.23
N THR A 218 13.40 -0.59 6.25
CA THR A 218 13.96 -0.92 4.92
C THR A 218 15.47 -1.18 5.06
N LEU A 219 16.08 -2.01 4.20
CA LEU A 219 17.46 -2.49 4.44
C LEU A 219 18.49 -1.37 4.71
N GLY A 220 18.42 -0.21 4.05
CA GLY A 220 19.30 0.93 4.33
C GLY A 220 18.98 1.60 5.67
N ALA A 221 17.73 1.97 5.91
CA ALA A 221 17.27 2.58 7.17
C ALA A 221 17.40 1.65 8.39
N LEU A 222 17.25 0.33 8.18
CA LEU A 222 17.45 -0.72 9.17
C LEU A 222 18.93 -0.81 9.57
N SER A 223 19.84 -0.60 8.62
CA SER A 223 21.29 -0.58 8.87
C SER A 223 21.69 0.52 9.84
N VAL A 224 20.96 1.64 9.86
CA VAL A 224 21.17 2.73 10.82
C VAL A 224 20.21 2.69 12.03
N THR A 225 19.31 1.70 12.12
CA THR A 225 18.44 1.46 13.28
C THR A 225 19.10 0.48 14.25
N THR A 226 19.67 0.99 15.34
CA THR A 226 20.72 0.30 16.11
C THR A 226 20.25 -0.79 17.07
N ASN A 227 18.98 -1.20 16.98
CA ASN A 227 18.44 -2.27 17.83
C ASN A 227 18.74 -3.65 17.21
N PRO A 228 19.56 -4.51 17.86
CA PRO A 228 19.92 -5.82 17.32
C PRO A 228 18.72 -6.76 17.11
N LYS A 229 17.62 -6.56 17.85
CA LYS A 229 16.37 -7.30 17.66
C LYS A 229 15.82 -7.13 16.23
N TYR A 230 15.98 -5.93 15.67
CA TYR A 230 15.52 -5.63 14.32
C TYR A 230 16.57 -5.99 13.27
N GLN A 231 17.86 -5.88 13.59
CA GLN A 231 18.96 -6.06 12.63
C GLN A 231 19.33 -7.53 12.35
N LYS A 232 19.57 -8.32 13.41
CA LYS A 232 20.13 -9.68 13.32
C LYS A 232 19.42 -10.61 12.32
N PRO A 233 18.07 -10.61 12.21
CA PRO A 233 17.39 -11.51 11.27
C PRO A 233 17.66 -11.23 9.79
N PHE A 234 18.20 -10.05 9.44
CA PHE A 234 18.33 -9.59 8.05
C PHE A 234 19.78 -9.31 7.64
N GLU A 235 20.76 -9.77 8.43
CA GLU A 235 22.18 -9.63 8.10
C GLU A 235 22.56 -10.49 6.86
N PRO A 236 23.52 -10.03 6.02
CA PRO A 236 24.32 -8.81 6.16
C PRO A 236 23.57 -7.53 5.78
N LEU A 237 23.75 -6.48 6.59
CA LEU A 237 23.19 -5.14 6.38
C LEU A 237 24.11 -4.28 5.49
N LEU A 238 23.72 -3.02 5.23
CA LEU A 238 24.51 -2.08 4.45
C LEU A 238 25.92 -1.92 5.07
N PRO A 239 26.99 -2.22 4.33
CA PRO A 239 28.34 -2.11 4.87
C PRO A 239 28.74 -0.65 5.11
N GLY A 240 29.68 -0.45 6.03
CA GLY A 240 30.23 0.87 6.35
C GLY A 240 29.39 1.71 7.32
N VAL A 241 28.46 1.11 8.06
CA VAL A 241 27.73 1.80 9.14
C VAL A 241 28.48 1.67 10.46
N SER A 242 28.70 2.79 11.14
CA SER A 242 29.30 2.86 12.47
C SER A 242 28.34 3.46 13.50
N VAL A 243 28.32 2.90 14.71
CA VAL A 243 27.42 3.31 15.79
C VAL A 243 28.19 4.04 16.89
N GLY A 244 27.75 5.23 17.26
CA GLY A 244 28.28 6.02 18.37
C GLY A 244 27.31 6.20 19.53
N ARG A 245 27.81 6.68 20.67
CA ARG A 245 26.95 7.02 21.82
C ARG A 245 26.44 8.44 21.72
N LEU A 246 25.14 8.61 21.92
CA LEU A 246 24.50 9.93 22.00
C LEU A 246 25.11 10.72 23.19
N ASN A 247 25.34 12.02 22.99
CA ASN A 247 25.91 12.95 23.98
C ASN A 247 27.35 12.62 24.47
N VAL A 248 28.08 11.75 23.78
CA VAL A 248 29.51 11.48 24.04
C VAL A 248 30.37 12.13 22.97
N LYS A 249 31.07 13.23 23.30
CA LYS A 249 31.86 14.01 22.31
C LYS A 249 33.06 13.24 21.75
N ASP A 250 33.73 12.43 22.58
CA ASP A 250 34.94 11.70 22.17
C ASP A 250 34.68 10.70 21.02
N ASP A 251 33.45 10.18 20.93
CA ASP A 251 33.06 9.27 19.85
C ASP A 251 33.03 9.99 18.49
N LEU A 252 32.75 11.30 18.44
CA LEU A 252 32.58 12.05 17.20
C LEU A 252 33.86 12.11 16.35
N VAL A 253 35.00 12.36 16.99
CA VAL A 253 36.31 12.47 16.31
C VAL A 253 36.72 11.11 15.72
N ARG A 254 36.44 10.03 16.45
CA ARG A 254 36.77 8.66 16.06
C ARG A 254 35.86 8.13 14.95
N LEU A 255 34.56 8.43 15.00
CA LEU A 255 33.56 7.85 14.11
C LEU A 255 33.34 8.64 12.83
N VAL A 256 33.31 9.97 12.93
CA VAL A 256 33.09 10.85 11.78
C VAL A 256 34.46 11.19 11.21
N THR A 257 34.83 10.53 10.11
CA THR A 257 36.14 10.62 9.45
C THR A 257 36.00 11.17 8.04
N ASP A 258 37.10 11.37 7.32
CA ASP A 258 37.07 11.77 5.91
C ASP A 258 36.35 10.76 4.98
N ARG A 259 36.17 9.52 5.43
CA ARG A 259 35.41 8.47 4.71
C ARG A 259 33.91 8.56 4.96
N THR A 260 33.48 9.36 5.92
CA THR A 260 32.06 9.50 6.29
C THR A 260 31.33 10.38 5.29
N CYS A 261 30.27 9.85 4.68
CA CYS A 261 29.40 10.61 3.79
C CYS A 261 28.15 11.13 4.51
N ALA A 262 27.64 10.42 5.51
CA ALA A 262 26.42 10.79 6.21
C ALA A 262 26.55 10.59 7.73
N VAL A 263 25.97 11.51 8.50
CA VAL A 263 25.68 11.30 9.92
C VAL A 263 24.21 11.55 10.17
N ILE A 264 23.49 10.55 10.69
CA ILE A 264 22.05 10.62 10.96
C ILE A 264 21.79 10.54 12.47
N VAL A 265 20.93 11.43 12.97
CA VAL A 265 20.58 11.52 14.40
C VAL A 265 19.14 11.99 14.60
N GLU A 266 18.46 11.44 15.60
CA GLU A 266 17.21 12.00 16.13
C GLU A 266 17.58 13.09 17.16
N PRO A 267 17.15 14.36 17.01
CA PRO A 267 17.36 15.38 18.04
C PRO A 267 16.72 15.01 19.38
N ILE A 268 15.59 14.30 19.33
CA ILE A 268 14.94 13.66 20.46
C ILE A 268 14.58 12.23 20.05
N GLN A 269 15.24 11.24 20.63
CA GLN A 269 14.96 9.82 20.38
C GLN A 269 13.55 9.45 20.87
N GLY A 270 12.83 8.64 20.08
CA GLY A 270 11.42 8.33 20.35
C GLY A 270 11.11 6.86 20.66
N GLU A 271 11.77 5.90 19.99
CA GLU A 271 11.43 4.46 20.07
C GLU A 271 12.36 3.69 21.03
N GLY A 272 13.68 3.90 20.94
CA GLY A 272 14.67 3.24 21.81
C GLY A 272 14.77 3.82 23.23
N GLY A 273 13.93 4.81 23.55
CA GLY A 273 13.90 5.56 24.80
C GLY A 273 13.84 7.07 24.52
N ILE A 274 13.26 7.84 25.44
CA ILE A 274 13.10 9.30 25.29
C ILE A 274 14.38 9.99 25.74
N ARG A 275 15.24 10.36 24.78
CA ARG A 275 16.56 10.96 25.05
C ARG A 275 16.80 12.15 24.14
N ALA A 276 17.04 13.32 24.72
CA ALA A 276 17.35 14.53 23.97
C ALA A 276 18.87 14.64 23.75
N ALA A 277 19.25 15.07 22.54
CA ALA A 277 20.63 15.42 22.24
C ALA A 277 20.99 16.77 22.88
N ASP A 278 22.17 16.87 23.48
CA ASP A 278 22.64 18.11 24.11
C ASP A 278 23.05 19.13 23.04
N ALA A 279 22.67 20.40 23.21
CA ALA A 279 22.98 21.45 22.23
C ALA A 279 24.49 21.59 21.95
N ASP A 280 25.32 21.50 23.00
CA ASP A 280 26.78 21.55 22.86
C ASP A 280 27.38 20.31 22.18
N TRP A 281 26.68 19.18 22.24
CA TRP A 281 27.08 17.97 21.53
C TRP A 281 26.67 18.04 20.05
N LEU A 282 25.46 18.53 19.75
CA LEU A 282 25.01 18.78 18.37
C LEU A 282 25.88 19.82 17.66
N ARG A 283 26.32 20.87 18.38
CA ARG A 283 27.31 21.82 17.86
C ARG A 283 28.62 21.14 17.48
N ALA A 284 29.16 20.30 18.36
CA ALA A 284 30.39 19.55 18.10
C ALA A 284 30.22 18.58 16.92
N LEU A 285 29.04 17.95 16.80
CA LEU A 285 28.71 17.05 15.70
C LEU A 285 28.62 17.81 14.35
N ARG A 286 27.96 18.96 14.32
CA ARG A 286 27.90 19.85 13.14
C ARG A 286 29.29 20.27 12.70
N GLN A 287 30.11 20.79 13.63
CA GLN A 287 31.49 21.18 13.35
C GLN A 287 32.29 20.00 12.75
N ARG A 288 32.14 18.81 13.32
CA ARG A 288 32.85 17.63 12.82
C ARG A 288 32.37 17.19 11.42
N CYS A 289 31.08 17.33 11.12
CA CYS A 289 30.55 17.09 9.78
C CYS A 289 31.09 18.11 8.77
N ASP A 290 31.26 19.37 9.17
CA ASP A 290 31.86 20.41 8.33
C ASP A 290 33.33 20.12 8.01
N GLU A 291 34.13 19.74 9.02
CA GLU A 291 35.55 19.39 8.86
C GLU A 291 35.77 18.23 7.86
N THR A 292 34.93 17.19 7.95
CA THR A 292 35.03 15.97 7.14
C THR A 292 34.25 16.06 5.82
N GLY A 293 33.43 17.11 5.65
CA GLY A 293 32.48 17.26 4.56
C GLY A 293 31.35 16.23 4.58
N ALA A 294 31.05 15.58 5.70
CA ALA A 294 29.89 14.70 5.85
C ALA A 294 28.58 15.52 5.85
N VAL A 295 27.48 14.90 5.42
CA VAL A 295 26.15 15.52 5.44
C VAL A 295 25.45 15.17 6.76
N LEU A 296 25.02 16.18 7.50
CA LEU A 296 24.31 16.01 8.77
C LEU A 296 22.79 15.92 8.53
N ILE A 297 22.19 14.80 8.90
CA ILE A 297 20.76 14.50 8.75
C ILE A 297 20.11 14.49 10.13
N TYR A 298 19.08 15.32 10.31
CA TYR A 298 18.17 15.20 11.46
C TYR A 298 16.93 14.41 11.07
N ASP A 299 16.74 13.29 11.75
CA ASP A 299 15.49 12.55 11.73
C ASP A 299 14.50 13.22 12.69
N GLU A 300 13.58 13.99 12.11
CA GLU A 300 12.54 14.71 12.84
C GLU A 300 11.14 14.14 12.58
N ILE A 301 11.07 12.89 12.10
CA ILE A 301 9.80 12.22 11.77
C ILE A 301 8.86 12.19 12.98
N GLN A 302 9.39 12.02 14.19
CA GLN A 302 8.59 11.95 15.41
C GLN A 302 8.59 13.24 16.24
N CYS A 303 9.73 13.92 16.37
CA CYS A 303 9.86 15.11 17.23
C CYS A 303 9.54 16.43 16.52
N GLY A 304 9.55 16.47 15.20
CA GLY A 304 9.26 17.66 14.41
C GLY A 304 7.77 17.94 14.26
N LEU A 305 7.45 18.84 13.33
CA LEU A 305 6.09 19.24 12.97
C LEU A 305 5.23 19.67 14.17
N TYR A 306 5.76 20.59 14.98
CA TYR A 306 5.11 21.19 16.16
C TYR A 306 4.97 20.29 17.40
N ARG A 307 5.49 19.06 17.39
CA ARG A 307 5.41 18.15 18.55
C ARG A 307 6.15 18.66 19.79
N THR A 308 7.22 19.42 19.61
CA THR A 308 7.97 20.07 20.70
C THR A 308 7.50 21.50 21.01
N GLY A 309 6.41 21.96 20.38
CA GLY A 309 5.92 23.33 20.50
C GLY A 309 6.57 24.33 19.52
N SER A 310 7.51 23.90 18.70
CA SER A 310 8.07 24.63 17.54
C SER A 310 8.03 23.77 16.29
N LEU A 311 8.09 24.38 15.09
CA LEU A 311 7.96 23.65 13.83
C LEU A 311 8.91 22.45 13.77
N TRP A 312 10.19 22.63 14.09
CA TRP A 312 11.16 21.55 14.28
C TRP A 312 11.61 21.51 15.74
N ALA A 313 12.06 20.34 16.20
CA ALA A 313 12.75 20.20 17.48
C ALA A 313 14.04 21.03 17.49
N HIS A 314 14.79 21.05 16.38
CA HIS A 314 15.98 21.90 16.27
C HIS A 314 15.67 23.41 16.14
N SER A 315 14.41 23.83 15.94
CA SER A 315 14.02 25.25 15.86
C SER A 315 14.26 26.04 17.15
N THR A 316 14.64 25.39 18.26
CA THR A 316 15.00 26.07 19.51
C THR A 316 16.50 26.02 19.78
N LEU A 317 17.25 25.30 18.95
CA LEU A 317 18.69 25.14 19.08
C LEU A 317 19.43 26.28 18.36
N PRO A 318 20.66 26.62 18.79
CA PRO A 318 21.50 27.58 18.09
C PRO A 318 21.71 27.21 16.61
N VAL A 319 21.76 28.22 15.73
CA VAL A 319 21.83 28.04 14.26
C VAL A 319 23.06 27.23 13.83
N ASP A 320 24.17 27.36 14.57
CA ASP A 320 25.41 26.61 14.37
C ASP A 320 25.32 25.13 14.77
N THR A 321 24.12 24.65 15.08
CA THR A 321 23.80 23.23 15.31
C THR A 321 22.83 22.68 14.27
N HIS A 322 22.40 23.47 13.29
CA HIS A 322 21.36 23.05 12.36
C HIS A 322 21.87 22.02 11.32
N PRO A 323 20.99 21.13 10.84
CA PRO A 323 21.38 20.07 9.91
C PRO A 323 21.52 20.56 8.46
N ASP A 324 22.07 19.71 7.61
CA ASP A 324 22.04 19.83 6.15
C ASP A 324 20.69 19.33 5.58
N ILE A 325 20.14 18.28 6.18
CA ILE A 325 18.89 17.60 5.79
C ILE A 325 17.98 17.40 7.01
N VAL A 326 16.68 17.59 6.83
CA VAL A 326 15.63 17.22 7.79
C VAL A 326 14.70 16.21 7.13
N THR A 327 14.51 15.04 7.74
CA THR A 327 13.50 14.07 7.31
C THR A 327 12.24 14.17 8.17
N MET A 328 11.07 13.99 7.55
CA MET A 328 9.76 14.18 8.19
C MET A 328 8.71 13.25 7.58
N ALA A 329 7.71 12.86 8.37
CA ALA A 329 6.55 12.08 7.94
C ALA A 329 5.43 12.24 8.99
N LYS A 330 4.83 11.14 9.48
CA LYS A 330 3.90 11.05 10.62
C LYS A 330 2.93 12.27 10.73
N PRO A 331 3.13 13.33 11.55
CA PRO A 331 2.22 14.49 11.58
C PRO A 331 1.92 15.15 10.23
N LEU A 332 2.81 15.02 9.24
CA LEU A 332 2.74 15.72 7.95
C LEU A 332 1.41 15.46 7.22
N GLY A 333 1.01 14.18 7.15
CA GLY A 333 -0.24 13.77 6.49
C GLY A 333 -1.41 13.53 7.44
N ASN A 334 -1.20 13.63 8.76
CA ASN A 334 -2.24 13.37 9.77
C ASN A 334 -3.02 12.07 9.54
N GLY A 335 -2.28 10.98 9.33
CA GLY A 335 -2.87 9.68 8.96
C GLY A 335 -3.03 9.49 7.46
N TYR A 336 -2.58 10.42 6.63
CA TYR A 336 -2.27 10.14 5.24
C TYR A 336 -0.78 9.81 5.09
N PRO A 337 -0.40 8.73 4.39
CA PRO A 337 1.02 8.43 4.22
C PRO A 337 1.70 9.42 3.28
N VAL A 338 2.66 10.15 3.85
CA VAL A 338 3.52 11.11 3.18
C VAL A 338 4.79 11.28 4.02
N GLY A 339 5.94 11.23 3.35
CA GLY A 339 7.25 11.54 3.88
C GLY A 339 7.93 12.62 3.04
N ALA A 340 8.87 13.34 3.61
CA ALA A 340 9.63 14.35 2.89
C ALA A 340 11.07 14.48 3.41
N VAL A 341 11.95 14.88 2.51
CA VAL A 341 13.35 15.20 2.74
C VAL A 341 13.54 16.67 2.38
N LEU A 342 13.64 17.52 3.39
CA LEU A 342 13.96 18.93 3.23
C LEU A 342 15.48 19.08 3.27
N MET A 343 16.06 19.69 2.24
CA MET A 343 17.50 19.82 2.09
C MET A 343 17.88 21.24 1.67
N ARG A 344 19.02 21.73 2.15
CA ARG A 344 19.59 23.01 1.71
C ARG A 344 19.97 22.95 0.23
N ASP A 345 19.97 24.08 -0.46
CA ASP A 345 20.37 24.14 -1.88
C ASP A 345 21.79 23.60 -2.10
N SER A 346 22.72 23.82 -1.17
CA SER A 346 24.10 23.29 -1.23
C SER A 346 24.17 21.74 -1.18
N VAL A 347 23.08 21.08 -0.84
CA VAL A 347 22.91 19.62 -0.81
C VAL A 347 22.04 19.17 -2.00
N ALA A 348 21.07 20.00 -2.41
CA ALA A 348 20.17 19.72 -3.53
C ALA A 348 20.81 19.90 -4.92
N GLU A 349 21.68 20.90 -5.08
CA GLU A 349 22.32 21.28 -6.36
C GLU A 349 23.05 20.11 -7.06
N PRO A 350 23.81 19.25 -6.33
CA PRO A 350 24.33 17.98 -6.83
C PRO A 350 23.33 17.04 -7.53
N MET A 351 22.02 17.17 -7.27
CA MET A 351 21.00 16.24 -7.77
C MET A 351 20.54 16.63 -9.17
N THR A 352 21.02 15.93 -10.18
CA THR A 352 20.50 15.95 -11.57
C THR A 352 19.31 15.00 -11.73
N PRO A 353 18.57 14.99 -12.84
CA PRO A 353 17.65 13.89 -13.15
C PRO A 353 18.42 12.54 -13.26
N ALA A 354 17.87 11.45 -12.72
CA ALA A 354 18.37 10.04 -12.63
C ALA A 354 18.99 9.45 -11.32
N PRO A 355 19.68 10.17 -10.41
CA PRO A 355 20.46 9.57 -9.32
C PRO A 355 19.66 9.13 -8.07
N ILE A 356 18.40 9.55 -7.92
CA ILE A 356 17.54 9.17 -6.78
C ILE A 356 16.40 8.21 -7.22
N CYS A 357 16.46 7.64 -8.43
CA CYS A 357 15.36 6.80 -8.95
C CYS A 357 15.05 5.61 -8.02
N SER A 358 14.01 5.75 -7.21
CA SER A 358 13.05 4.67 -6.97
C SER A 358 12.09 4.69 -8.15
N GLU A 359 12.27 3.79 -9.11
CA GLU A 359 11.31 3.62 -10.23
C GLU A 359 9.95 3.06 -9.77
N HIS A 360 9.69 2.99 -8.46
CA HIS A 360 8.43 2.54 -7.90
C HIS A 360 7.96 3.54 -6.82
N TYR A 361 6.76 4.08 -7.04
CA TYR A 361 5.98 4.91 -6.12
C TYR A 361 6.59 6.26 -5.71
N GLY A 362 6.78 7.14 -6.70
CA GLY A 362 6.70 8.57 -6.47
C GLY A 362 5.26 9.02 -6.57
N ASP A 363 4.52 8.95 -5.47
CA ASP A 363 3.19 9.54 -5.37
C ASP A 363 3.20 10.52 -4.20
N GLU A 364 3.06 11.82 -4.49
CA GLU A 364 2.91 12.83 -3.45
C GLU A 364 1.51 12.82 -2.80
N ARG A 365 0.62 11.94 -3.27
CA ARG A 365 -0.77 11.87 -2.89
C ARG A 365 -1.36 10.47 -2.82
N VAL A 366 -0.59 9.38 -2.84
CA VAL A 366 -1.05 8.03 -2.44
C VAL A 366 0.13 7.23 -1.95
N SER A 367 0.17 6.99 -0.65
CA SER A 367 0.93 5.86 -0.18
C SER A 367 0.30 5.18 1.00
N ALA A 368 0.79 3.98 1.29
CA ALA A 368 0.21 3.03 2.22
C ALA A 368 0.73 3.24 3.65
N PHE A 369 -0.14 2.96 4.62
CA PHE A 369 0.25 2.82 6.01
C PHE A 369 1.04 1.53 6.21
N GLU A 370 2.33 1.67 6.53
CA GLU A 370 3.03 0.74 7.42
C GLU A 370 3.34 1.46 8.73
N THR A 371 2.51 1.27 9.76
CA THR A 371 2.93 1.55 11.13
C THR A 371 3.77 0.39 11.62
N LEU A 372 5.07 0.37 11.26
CA LEU A 372 6.10 -0.55 11.76
C LEU A 372 6.58 -0.25 13.19
N ALA A 373 5.65 0.07 14.08
CA ALA A 373 5.92 0.15 15.50
C ALA A 373 4.80 -0.57 16.27
N ALA A 374 5.08 -1.74 16.80
CA ALA A 374 4.53 -2.10 18.10
C ALA A 374 5.70 -2.70 18.86
N SER A 375 6.21 -1.92 19.80
CA SER A 375 7.03 -2.41 20.88
C SER A 375 6.14 -3.24 21.81
N ASP A 376 6.42 -4.54 21.84
CA ASP A 376 6.14 -5.51 22.89
C ASP A 376 4.82 -5.37 23.67
N VAL A 377 3.82 -6.15 23.25
CA VAL A 377 2.74 -6.63 24.14
C VAL A 377 2.85 -8.16 24.17
N VAL A 378 3.62 -8.72 25.09
CA VAL A 378 3.60 -10.18 25.28
C VAL A 378 2.29 -10.55 26.00
N PRO A 379 1.43 -11.44 25.46
CA PRO A 379 0.35 -12.03 26.22
C PRO A 379 0.91 -13.14 27.11
N GLY A 380 0.72 -13.01 28.42
CA GLY A 380 0.58 -14.13 29.36
C GLY A 380 1.78 -15.08 29.53
N GLY A 381 2.67 -14.75 30.46
CA GLY A 381 3.56 -15.71 31.12
C GLY A 381 4.00 -15.14 32.46
N ALA A 382 3.60 -15.78 33.56
CA ALA A 382 4.01 -15.39 34.91
C ALA A 382 5.53 -15.58 35.09
N GLY A 383 6.29 -14.56 34.72
CA GLY A 383 7.73 -14.45 34.88
C GLY A 383 8.10 -12.98 34.86
N SER A 384 8.88 -12.53 35.84
CA SER A 384 9.24 -11.13 36.07
C SER A 384 9.85 -10.46 34.83
N GLU A 385 9.26 -9.37 34.27
CA GLU A 385 10.00 -8.32 33.52
C GLU A 385 9.11 -7.14 33.03
N ALA A 386 9.64 -5.91 33.20
CA ALA A 386 9.23 -4.57 32.70
C ALA A 386 7.91 -3.89 33.20
N HIS A 387 8.04 -2.98 34.17
CA HIS A 387 6.97 -2.08 34.68
C HIS A 387 6.17 -1.29 33.61
N PRO A 388 6.75 -0.76 32.51
CA PRO A 388 6.00 0.06 31.55
C PRO A 388 4.92 -0.67 30.76
N ALA A 389 5.17 -1.92 30.32
CA ALA A 389 4.19 -2.70 29.56
C ALA A 389 2.95 -3.03 30.41
N ALA A 390 3.15 -3.32 31.70
CA ALA A 390 2.06 -3.51 32.65
C ALA A 390 1.23 -2.24 32.84
N VAL A 391 1.87 -1.07 32.94
CA VAL A 391 1.17 0.23 33.04
C VAL A 391 0.38 0.52 31.77
N VAL A 392 0.94 0.24 30.59
CA VAL A 392 0.23 0.41 29.30
C VAL A 392 -0.99 -0.50 29.21
N GLY A 393 -0.87 -1.78 29.59
CA GLY A 393 -2.00 -2.72 29.62
C GLY A 393 -3.12 -2.26 30.57
N MET A 394 -2.76 -1.87 31.80
CA MET A 394 -3.75 -1.36 32.77
C MET A 394 -4.41 -0.04 32.35
N ALA A 395 -3.66 0.86 31.70
CA ALA A 395 -4.23 2.11 31.19
C ALA A 395 -5.23 1.83 30.07
N ARG A 396 -4.93 0.85 29.21
CA ARG A 396 -5.82 0.40 28.12
C ARG A 396 -7.10 -0.23 28.66
N GLU A 397 -7.00 -1.07 29.68
CA GLU A 397 -8.14 -1.61 30.44
C GLU A 397 -9.03 -0.52 31.09
N ARG A 398 -8.50 0.70 31.21
CA ARG A 398 -9.18 1.88 31.78
C ARG A 398 -9.56 2.90 30.71
N GLY A 399 -9.45 2.55 29.43
CA GLY A 399 -9.88 3.37 28.31
C GLY A 399 -8.84 4.39 27.82
N VAL A 400 -7.56 4.24 28.16
CA VAL A 400 -6.49 5.13 27.68
C VAL A 400 -5.44 4.36 26.89
N LEU A 401 -5.23 4.74 25.62
CA LEU A 401 -4.22 4.12 24.77
C LEU A 401 -2.87 4.81 24.92
N LEU A 402 -1.88 4.05 25.38
CA LEU A 402 -0.51 4.48 25.61
C LEU A 402 0.48 3.58 24.86
N LEU A 403 1.73 4.01 24.75
CA LEU A 403 2.81 3.22 24.15
C LEU A 403 3.97 3.05 25.13
N THR A 404 4.80 2.04 24.89
CA THR A 404 6.12 1.95 25.52
C THR A 404 7.16 2.72 24.69
N ALA A 405 8.25 3.12 25.34
CA ALA A 405 9.48 3.56 24.68
C ALA A 405 10.67 2.94 25.41
N GLY A 406 11.47 2.14 24.72
CA GLY A 406 12.50 1.33 25.36
C GLY A 406 11.93 0.35 26.41
N LYS A 407 12.77 -0.02 27.39
CA LYS A 407 12.43 -1.02 28.42
C LYS A 407 11.85 -0.40 29.71
N ASP A 408 11.91 0.92 29.83
CA ASP A 408 11.76 1.64 31.10
C ASP A 408 10.85 2.88 31.03
N ALA A 409 10.35 3.28 29.85
CA ALA A 409 9.47 4.44 29.70
C ALA A 409 8.10 4.11 29.10
N VAL A 410 7.09 4.84 29.57
CA VAL A 410 5.78 4.99 28.90
C VAL A 410 5.85 6.26 28.07
N ARG A 411 5.41 6.16 26.81
CA ARG A 411 5.46 7.24 25.83
C ARG A 411 4.06 7.80 25.61
N LEU A 412 3.96 9.12 25.79
CA LEU A 412 2.74 9.90 25.59
C LEU A 412 2.93 10.80 24.38
N VAL A 413 2.11 10.62 23.34
CA VAL A 413 2.12 11.45 22.13
C VAL A 413 0.68 11.76 21.70
N PRO A 414 -0.11 12.47 22.53
CA PRO A 414 -1.50 12.81 22.21
C PRO A 414 -1.58 13.69 20.96
N SER A 415 -2.73 13.82 20.31
CA SER A 415 -2.93 14.82 19.25
C SER A 415 -2.69 16.25 19.77
N LEU A 416 -2.33 17.18 18.88
CA LEU A 416 -2.07 18.59 19.21
C LEU A 416 -3.34 19.33 19.67
N ASN A 417 -4.52 18.81 19.34
CA ASN A 417 -5.82 19.35 19.76
C ASN A 417 -6.38 18.72 21.04
N ILE A 418 -5.56 17.99 21.80
CA ILE A 418 -5.94 17.44 23.11
C ILE A 418 -6.32 18.58 24.08
N GLY A 419 -7.42 18.42 24.82
CA GLY A 419 -7.88 19.40 25.80
C GLY A 419 -7.33 19.12 27.20
N GLU A 420 -7.40 20.12 28.09
CA GLU A 420 -6.96 20.00 29.48
C GLU A 420 -7.70 18.89 30.25
N ARG A 421 -8.99 18.71 29.96
CA ARG A 421 -9.80 17.66 30.59
C ARG A 421 -9.32 16.26 30.22
N GLU A 422 -8.98 16.02 28.96
CA GLU A 422 -8.42 14.74 28.52
C GLU A 422 -7.05 14.46 29.15
N VAL A 423 -6.23 15.51 29.34
CA VAL A 423 -4.95 15.41 30.04
C VAL A 423 -5.16 15.03 31.50
N ASP A 424 -6.05 15.73 32.22
CA ASP A 424 -6.38 15.42 33.61
C ASP A 424 -6.85 13.96 33.77
N GLU A 425 -7.74 13.50 32.88
CA GLU A 425 -8.25 12.12 32.87
C GLU A 425 -7.12 11.09 32.66
N THR A 426 -6.21 11.35 31.72
CA THR A 426 -5.07 10.46 31.47
C THR A 426 -4.11 10.40 32.66
N VAL A 427 -3.85 11.54 33.30
CA VAL A 427 -3.00 11.62 34.50
C VAL A 427 -3.64 10.84 35.65
N ASP A 428 -4.94 10.99 35.90
CA ASP A 428 -5.69 10.25 36.92
C ASP A 428 -5.64 8.73 36.68
N VAL A 429 -5.77 8.29 35.41
CA VAL A 429 -5.67 6.88 35.03
C VAL A 429 -4.26 6.34 35.26
N LEU A 430 -3.23 7.09 34.87
CA LEU A 430 -1.83 6.73 35.09
C LEU A 430 -1.51 6.61 36.59
N GLU A 431 -1.97 7.56 37.40
CA GLU A 431 -1.78 7.54 38.85
C GLU A 431 -2.46 6.32 39.50
N SER A 432 -3.68 5.99 39.07
CA SER A 432 -4.39 4.77 39.49
C SER A 432 -3.61 3.50 39.13
N CYS A 433 -3.09 3.43 37.90
CA CYS A 433 -2.28 2.31 37.40
C CYS A 433 -0.99 2.13 38.21
N LEU A 434 -0.25 3.21 38.45
CA LEU A 434 0.98 3.19 39.23
C LEU A 434 0.73 2.76 40.68
N GLY A 435 -0.39 3.16 41.28
CA GLY A 435 -0.81 2.71 42.62
C GLY A 435 -1.01 1.19 42.70
N ILE A 436 -1.50 0.56 41.63
CA ILE A 436 -1.74 -0.89 41.54
C ILE A 436 -0.44 -1.67 41.30
N VAL A 437 0.36 -1.26 40.30
CA VAL A 437 1.66 -1.91 39.98
C VAL A 437 2.67 -1.77 41.11
N ALA A 438 2.58 -0.71 41.91
CA ALA A 438 3.45 -0.54 43.07
C ALA A 438 3.30 -1.65 44.12
N GLY A 439 2.19 -2.43 44.11
CA GLY A 439 2.06 -3.76 44.74
C GLY A 439 2.50 -3.90 46.20
N THR A 440 2.80 -2.80 46.89
CA THR A 440 3.37 -2.84 48.22
C THR A 440 2.20 -2.65 49.15
N LYS A 441 1.72 -3.77 49.72
CA LYS A 441 0.67 -3.73 50.76
C LYS A 441 0.99 -2.57 51.71
N THR A 442 -0.01 -1.77 52.08
CA THR A 442 0.21 -0.64 52.99
C THR A 442 0.90 -1.09 54.29
N SER A 443 0.70 -2.35 54.69
CA SER A 443 1.44 -3.01 55.76
C SER A 443 2.93 -3.19 55.46
N THR A 444 3.32 -3.65 54.27
CA THR A 444 4.72 -3.80 53.82
C THR A 444 5.42 -2.45 53.70
N LEU A 445 4.76 -1.41 53.16
CA LEU A 445 5.30 -0.05 53.13
C LEU A 445 5.48 0.48 54.56
N ARG A 446 4.49 0.28 55.43
CA ARG A 446 4.56 0.66 56.85
C ARG A 446 5.69 -0.08 57.56
N THR A 447 5.86 -1.38 57.33
CA THR A 447 6.98 -2.17 57.86
C THR A 447 8.32 -1.70 57.31
N LEU A 448 8.45 -1.37 56.03
CA LEU A 448 9.70 -0.87 55.45
C LEU A 448 10.02 0.57 55.93
N CYS A 449 9.00 1.39 56.19
CA CYS A 449 9.13 2.73 56.78
C CYS A 449 9.50 2.70 58.27
N THR A 450 9.04 1.70 59.02
CA THR A 450 9.25 1.62 60.48
C THR A 450 10.37 0.67 60.89
N SER A 451 10.75 -0.29 60.03
CA SER A 451 11.87 -1.20 60.31
C SER A 451 13.20 -0.56 59.93
N THR A 452 14.11 -0.60 60.87
CA THR A 452 15.46 -0.05 60.73
C THR A 452 16.30 -0.93 59.82
N SER A 453 17.12 -0.31 58.95
CA SER A 453 18.08 -1.04 58.14
C SER A 453 19.11 -1.75 59.03
N PRO A 454 19.41 -3.05 58.81
CA PRO A 454 20.47 -3.76 59.53
C PRO A 454 21.87 -3.22 59.17
N ARG A 455 21.99 -2.58 58.01
CA ARG A 455 23.24 -2.07 57.44
C ARG A 455 23.45 -0.59 57.77
N TYR A 456 22.36 0.18 57.91
CA TYR A 456 22.36 1.61 58.25
C TYR A 456 21.32 1.92 59.33
N PRO A 457 21.66 1.79 60.63
CA PRO A 457 20.70 1.88 61.74
C PRO A 457 19.95 3.21 61.88
N SER A 458 20.37 4.26 61.18
CA SER A 458 19.71 5.57 61.16
C SER A 458 18.64 5.70 60.06
N LEU A 459 18.50 4.71 59.17
CA LEU A 459 17.59 4.72 58.04
C LEU A 459 16.54 3.63 58.16
N SER A 460 15.34 3.91 57.64
CA SER A 460 14.36 2.86 57.40
C SER A 460 14.83 1.96 56.26
N LYS A 461 14.43 0.68 56.26
CA LYS A 461 14.69 -0.24 55.13
C LYS A 461 14.12 0.28 53.81
N LEU A 462 13.07 1.10 53.83
CA LEU A 462 12.53 1.77 52.64
C LEU A 462 13.50 2.82 52.10
N THR A 463 14.06 3.66 52.98
CA THR A 463 15.00 4.71 52.60
C THR A 463 16.29 4.13 52.02
N GLU A 464 16.78 3.02 52.59
CA GLU A 464 17.93 2.27 52.05
C GLU A 464 17.65 1.70 50.65
N LYS A 465 16.45 1.17 50.40
CA LYS A 465 16.08 0.71 49.05
C LYS A 465 15.93 1.87 48.07
N ALA A 466 15.41 3.01 48.52
CA ALA A 466 15.15 4.17 47.68
C ALA A 466 16.45 4.86 47.19
N THR A 467 17.55 4.75 47.94
CA THR A 467 18.87 5.27 47.48
C THR A 467 19.47 4.46 46.34
N GLY A 468 19.07 3.20 46.16
CA GLY A 468 19.44 2.36 45.01
C GLY A 468 18.58 2.55 43.76
N CYS A 469 17.55 3.40 43.82
CA CYS A 469 16.67 3.69 42.68
C CYS A 469 17.38 4.65 41.70
N PRO A 470 17.38 4.40 40.37
CA PRO A 470 18.07 5.25 39.39
C PRO A 470 17.53 6.68 39.29
N VAL A 471 16.28 6.90 39.69
CA VAL A 471 15.61 8.22 39.66
C VAL A 471 15.53 8.83 41.06
N MET A 472 15.06 8.05 42.05
CA MET A 472 14.93 8.53 43.44
C MET A 472 16.27 8.61 44.18
N GLY A 473 17.26 7.80 43.82
CA GLY A 473 18.60 7.84 44.43
C GLY A 473 19.31 9.18 44.18
N PRO A 474 19.44 9.63 42.92
CA PRO A 474 19.94 10.95 42.60
C PRO A 474 19.08 12.06 43.20
N ALA A 475 17.75 11.94 43.18
CA ALA A 475 16.84 12.94 43.77
C ALA A 475 16.90 12.99 45.30
N LEU A 476 17.18 11.88 46.00
CA LEU A 476 17.39 11.80 47.45
C LEU A 476 18.79 12.29 47.85
N GLN A 477 19.79 12.11 46.99
CA GLN A 477 21.10 12.75 47.13
C GLN A 477 21.00 14.26 46.92
N LEU A 478 20.28 14.70 45.88
CA LEU A 478 19.97 16.10 45.63
C LEU A 478 19.12 16.69 46.75
N ARG A 479 18.09 15.99 47.25
CA ARG A 479 17.29 16.44 48.39
C ARG A 479 18.05 16.38 49.70
N SER A 480 18.97 15.44 49.92
CA SER A 480 19.84 15.46 51.10
C SER A 480 20.82 16.63 51.02
N GLY A 481 21.40 16.89 49.84
CA GLY A 481 22.21 18.07 49.58
C GLY A 481 21.41 19.38 49.71
N GLN A 482 20.16 19.40 49.26
CA GLN A 482 19.24 20.53 49.39
C GLN A 482 18.65 20.65 50.80
N MET A 483 18.54 19.57 51.59
CA MET A 483 18.17 19.59 53.01
C MET A 483 19.31 20.12 53.86
N VAL A 484 20.55 19.78 53.51
CA VAL A 484 21.76 20.41 54.07
C VAL A 484 21.82 21.89 53.67
N ALA A 485 21.44 22.25 52.44
CA ALA A 485 21.38 23.62 51.97
C ALA A 485 20.16 24.43 52.49
N SER A 486 19.04 23.77 52.80
CA SER A 486 17.82 24.42 53.32
C SER A 486 17.79 24.50 54.84
N TYR A 487 18.51 23.61 55.56
CA TYR A 487 18.89 23.90 56.94
C TYR A 487 19.83 25.11 57.03
N ALA A 488 20.65 25.34 56.00
CA ALA A 488 21.47 26.53 55.88
C ALA A 488 20.67 27.78 55.44
N SER A 489 19.46 27.63 54.89
CA SER A 489 18.67 28.76 54.36
C SER A 489 17.40 29.12 55.16
N VAL A 490 16.98 28.32 56.14
CA VAL A 490 15.82 28.63 57.02
C VAL A 490 16.24 29.24 58.37
N ALA A 491 17.54 29.34 58.66
CA ALA A 491 18.05 30.12 59.78
C ALA A 491 18.41 31.56 59.35
N GLY A 492 17.43 32.29 58.81
CA GLY A 492 17.55 33.73 58.62
C GLY A 492 17.47 34.43 59.98
N ASN A 493 18.62 34.72 60.59
CA ASN A 493 19.02 35.66 61.67
C ASN A 493 18.04 36.21 62.75
N ALA A 494 16.72 36.15 62.62
CA ALA A 494 15.77 36.72 63.57
C ALA A 494 15.29 35.72 64.64
N ASP A 495 15.11 34.44 64.30
CA ASP A 495 14.56 33.45 65.24
C ASP A 495 15.60 32.81 66.19
N VAL A 496 16.87 32.75 65.79
CA VAL A 496 17.97 32.22 66.62
C VAL A 496 18.28 33.17 67.79
N THR A 497 18.23 34.48 67.54
CA THR A 497 18.49 35.52 68.55
C THR A 497 17.40 35.54 69.62
N ASN A 498 16.12 35.44 69.23
CA ASN A 498 15.01 35.38 70.17
C ASN A 498 15.01 34.10 71.02
N MET A 499 15.42 32.96 70.46
CA MET A 499 15.53 31.70 71.21
C MET A 499 16.72 31.64 72.17
N HIS A 500 17.82 32.35 71.89
CA HIS A 500 18.98 32.44 72.79
C HIS A 500 18.70 33.33 74.00
N HIS A 501 17.96 34.44 73.80
CA HIS A 501 17.48 35.31 74.88
C HIS A 501 16.48 34.59 75.80
N HIS A 502 15.57 33.78 75.24
CA HIS A 502 14.54 33.07 76.01
C HIS A 502 15.08 31.94 76.91
N LYS A 503 16.34 31.52 76.69
CA LYS A 503 17.04 30.49 77.48
C LYS A 503 18.25 31.03 78.27
N GLY A 504 18.38 32.36 78.38
CA GLY A 504 19.40 33.00 79.21
C GLY A 504 20.83 32.95 78.65
N VAL A 505 21.01 32.76 77.35
CA VAL A 505 22.33 32.72 76.70
C VAL A 505 22.57 34.03 75.95
N PHE A 506 23.53 34.83 76.43
CA PHE A 506 23.95 36.10 75.82
C PHE A 506 25.41 36.01 75.35
N PRO A 507 25.65 35.72 74.06
CA PRO A 507 27.02 35.61 73.55
C PRO A 507 27.65 37.01 73.39
N ASN A 508 28.66 37.32 74.21
CA ASN A 508 29.51 38.50 73.98
C ASN A 508 30.54 38.21 72.88
N ALA A 509 30.73 39.19 72.01
CA ALA A 509 31.56 39.09 70.82
C ALA A 509 33.06 39.06 71.17
N THR A 510 33.64 37.87 71.38
CA THR A 510 35.05 37.56 70.99
C THR A 510 35.50 36.09 71.14
N SER A 511 34.65 35.11 71.44
CA SER A 511 35.03 33.69 71.27
C SER A 511 33.83 32.73 71.23
N ALA A 512 33.50 32.19 70.05
CA ALA A 512 32.60 31.05 69.89
C ALA A 512 33.00 30.21 68.65
N ASN A 513 33.17 28.89 68.83
CA ASN A 513 33.51 27.91 67.78
C ASN A 513 32.40 26.85 67.67
N ILE A 514 32.28 26.24 66.49
CA ILE A 514 31.19 25.38 65.99
C ILE A 514 30.97 24.10 66.80
N GLU A 515 31.94 23.68 67.62
CA GLU A 515 31.88 22.47 68.45
C GLU A 515 30.95 22.60 69.67
N MET A 516 30.54 23.81 70.01
CA MET A 516 29.61 24.07 71.13
C MET A 516 28.13 23.93 70.71
N CYS A 517 27.86 23.55 69.45
CA CYS A 517 26.52 23.37 68.92
C CYS A 517 26.10 21.88 69.00
N PRO A 518 25.03 21.53 69.76
CA PRO A 518 24.60 20.14 69.92
C PRO A 518 24.03 19.48 68.66
N HIS A 519 24.02 20.17 67.51
CA HIS A 519 23.55 19.63 66.22
C HIS A 519 24.67 19.26 65.22
N ALA A 520 25.96 19.44 65.55
CA ALA A 520 27.07 19.23 64.59
C ALA A 520 27.60 17.78 64.48
N SER A 521 27.11 16.81 65.25
CA SER A 521 27.66 15.43 65.23
C SER A 521 27.04 14.50 64.16
N LYS A 522 25.85 14.82 63.61
CA LYS A 522 25.17 13.96 62.62
C LYS A 522 25.58 14.22 61.17
N ALA A 523 26.18 15.37 60.86
CA ALA A 523 26.64 15.70 59.51
C ALA A 523 27.97 15.02 59.14
N LEU A 524 28.80 14.65 60.11
CA LEU A 524 30.14 14.08 59.87
C LEU A 524 30.14 12.59 59.48
N ALA A 525 29.10 11.83 59.83
CA ALA A 525 29.02 10.39 59.56
C ALA A 525 28.66 10.07 58.09
N ALA A 526 27.95 10.97 57.40
CA ALA A 526 27.55 10.78 56.01
C ALA A 526 28.69 11.04 55.00
N ALA A 527 29.68 11.87 55.36
CA ALA A 527 30.80 12.22 54.47
C ALA A 527 31.85 11.10 54.33
N ARG A 528 32.12 10.32 55.39
CA ARG A 528 33.12 9.22 55.35
C ARG A 528 32.71 8.03 54.47
N MET A 529 31.41 7.83 54.25
CA MET A 529 30.91 6.68 53.50
C MET A 529 31.04 6.83 51.97
N ALA A 530 31.14 8.08 51.50
CA ALA A 530 31.30 8.40 50.08
C ALA A 530 32.76 8.21 49.59
N GLU A 531 33.76 8.35 50.46
CA GLU A 531 35.17 8.21 50.09
C GLU A 531 35.65 6.75 50.00
N ASP A 532 35.08 5.83 50.78
CA ASP A 532 35.49 4.41 50.80
C ASP A 532 35.01 3.62 49.56
N LEU A 533 33.88 4.01 48.96
CA LEU A 533 33.33 3.40 47.74
C LEU A 533 34.12 3.80 46.47
N ALA A 534 34.73 4.99 46.47
CA ALA A 534 35.50 5.50 45.34
C ALA A 534 36.87 4.80 45.18
N LYS A 535 37.47 4.32 46.27
CA LYS A 535 38.80 3.67 46.25
C LYS A 535 38.79 2.19 45.84
N ALA A 536 37.64 1.51 45.87
CA ALA A 536 37.57 0.07 45.54
C ALA A 536 37.46 -0.23 44.02
N LYS A 537 37.10 0.75 43.18
CA LYS A 537 36.85 0.53 41.75
C LYS A 537 38.10 0.73 40.86
N GLN A 538 39.09 1.47 41.33
CA GLN A 538 40.33 1.76 40.57
C GLN A 538 41.39 0.64 40.62
N ALA A 539 41.14 -0.49 41.30
CA ALA A 539 42.12 -1.57 41.48
C ALA A 539 41.94 -2.80 40.57
N LYS A 540 41.06 -2.77 39.54
CA LYS A 540 40.70 -3.98 38.78
C LYS A 540 40.98 -4.01 37.27
N GLU A 541 41.53 -2.96 36.66
CA GLU A 541 41.75 -2.91 35.19
C GLU A 541 43.18 -2.55 34.76
N ALA A 542 44.17 -2.81 35.61
CA ALA A 542 45.58 -2.70 35.27
C ALA A 542 46.28 -4.06 35.26
N VAL A 543 45.80 -5.05 34.49
CA VAL A 543 46.59 -6.26 34.12
C VAL A 543 46.12 -6.79 32.77
N ALA A 544 47.09 -7.05 31.87
CA ALA A 544 47.06 -7.85 30.63
C ALA A 544 46.80 -7.12 29.29
N THR A 545 47.82 -6.38 28.85
CA THR A 545 48.19 -6.19 27.43
C THR A 545 48.92 -7.42 26.86
N ALA A 546 48.80 -7.73 25.55
CA ALA A 546 49.92 -7.90 24.61
C ALA A 546 49.54 -8.51 23.23
N THR A 547 50.20 -7.95 22.20
CA THR A 547 50.31 -8.11 20.72
C THR A 547 50.87 -9.49 20.24
N PRO A 548 51.20 -9.83 18.93
CA PRO A 548 51.76 -8.98 17.82
C PRO A 548 51.57 -9.39 16.30
N SER A 549 52.14 -8.53 15.42
CA SER A 549 52.83 -8.80 14.11
C SER A 549 52.01 -8.78 12.79
N THR A 550 52.48 -8.43 11.56
CA THR A 550 53.67 -7.72 10.96
C THR A 550 53.49 -7.60 9.41
N SER A 551 53.96 -6.49 8.79
CA SER A 551 54.63 -6.38 7.45
C SER A 551 53.82 -6.63 6.14
N LYS A 552 54.12 -6.11 4.92
CA LYS A 552 55.11 -5.19 4.32
C LYS A 552 54.73 -4.95 2.82
N ALA A 553 55.11 -3.78 2.25
CA ALA A 553 55.64 -3.52 0.88
C ALA A 553 54.74 -3.77 -0.38
N ALA A 554 54.83 -3.10 -1.54
CA ALA A 554 55.59 -1.96 -2.08
C ALA A 554 55.14 -1.65 -3.55
N THR A 555 55.31 -0.39 -4.01
CA THR A 555 55.77 0.08 -5.36
C THR A 555 55.01 -0.34 -6.65
N ALA A 556 54.91 0.40 -7.77
CA ALA A 556 55.52 1.63 -8.30
C ALA A 556 54.80 2.06 -9.62
N ALA A 557 54.96 3.36 -9.97
CA ALA A 557 55.16 3.98 -11.31
C ALA A 557 54.27 3.61 -12.53
N GLY A 558 53.87 4.52 -13.43
CA GLY A 558 54.32 5.89 -13.67
C GLY A 558 53.57 6.57 -14.85
N CYS A 559 53.64 7.91 -14.81
CA CYS A 559 53.35 8.96 -15.81
C CYS A 559 53.93 8.66 -17.23
N PRO A 560 53.68 9.42 -18.35
CA PRO A 560 53.57 10.91 -18.38
C PRO A 560 52.83 11.62 -19.57
N PHE A 561 52.76 12.96 -19.47
CA PHE A 561 52.57 14.03 -20.51
C PHE A 561 51.12 14.41 -20.93
N HIS A 562 50.62 15.59 -20.52
CA HIS A 562 50.65 16.92 -21.22
C HIS A 562 49.71 16.95 -22.46
N VAL A 563 48.82 17.90 -22.78
CA VAL A 563 48.58 19.31 -22.43
C VAL A 563 47.15 19.73 -22.82
N GLU A 564 46.70 20.78 -22.13
CA GLU A 564 45.61 21.75 -22.32
C GLU A 564 45.08 22.06 -23.73
N GLY A 565 43.84 22.56 -23.80
CA GLY A 565 43.42 23.57 -24.77
C GLY A 565 41.98 23.49 -25.28
N ALA A 566 41.09 24.35 -24.76
CA ALA A 566 39.77 24.69 -25.35
C ALA A 566 39.92 25.57 -26.63
N PRO A 567 38.89 26.15 -27.30
CA PRO A 567 37.41 26.03 -27.17
C PRO A 567 36.61 25.98 -28.54
N GLU A 568 35.27 25.94 -28.42
CA GLU A 568 34.21 26.51 -29.29
C GLU A 568 33.79 25.96 -30.69
N ALA A 569 32.55 25.47 -30.72
CA ALA A 569 31.41 25.71 -31.63
C ALA A 569 31.58 25.87 -33.17
N SER A 570 30.90 25.00 -33.95
CA SER A 570 29.87 25.41 -34.94
C SER A 570 29.15 24.21 -35.60
N THR A 571 27.96 24.51 -36.09
CA THR A 571 26.92 23.73 -36.79
C THR A 571 27.32 23.15 -38.16
N SER A 572 26.81 21.96 -38.52
CA SER A 572 26.00 21.68 -39.74
C SER A 572 26.00 20.19 -40.11
N ALA A 573 25.05 19.83 -40.99
CA ALA A 573 24.51 18.50 -41.22
C ALA A 573 25.41 17.51 -41.99
N ALA A 574 25.15 16.23 -41.67
CA ALA A 574 25.28 15.02 -42.48
C ALA A 574 26.58 14.79 -43.28
N ALA A 575 27.46 13.99 -42.71
CA ALA A 575 28.22 12.98 -43.44
C ALA A 575 28.47 11.77 -42.55
N SER A 576 28.28 10.58 -43.11
CA SER A 576 28.71 9.32 -42.55
C SER A 576 30.19 9.35 -42.16
N THR A 577 30.52 9.01 -40.92
CA THR A 577 31.80 8.38 -40.58
C THR A 577 31.70 7.77 -39.19
N SER A 578 32.10 6.49 -39.11
CA SER A 578 32.41 5.82 -37.86
C SER A 578 33.50 6.57 -37.11
N THR A 579 33.28 6.87 -35.83
CA THR A 579 34.35 7.04 -34.84
C THR A 579 33.91 6.47 -33.51
N ALA A 580 34.69 5.52 -33.01
CA ALA A 580 34.44 4.87 -31.73
C ALA A 580 34.83 5.79 -30.56
N ALA A 581 33.83 5.96 -29.67
CA ALA A 581 33.87 5.95 -28.21
C ALA A 581 34.72 6.96 -27.40
N ALA A 582 34.01 7.68 -26.53
CA ALA A 582 34.31 7.74 -25.09
C ALA A 582 33.01 8.02 -24.30
N GLY A 583 32.39 6.97 -23.72
CA GLY A 583 31.31 7.12 -22.72
C GLY A 583 30.07 6.25 -22.97
N GLY A 584 29.83 5.29 -22.07
CA GLY A 584 28.54 4.59 -21.89
C GLY A 584 27.97 3.77 -23.05
N PHE A 585 26.96 2.96 -22.76
CA PHE A 585 26.08 2.38 -23.77
C PHE A 585 25.10 3.47 -24.25
N ASP A 586 24.91 3.63 -25.55
CA ASP A 586 23.96 4.60 -26.11
C ASP A 586 22.52 4.06 -26.01
N TYR A 587 21.90 4.30 -24.86
CA TYR A 587 20.53 3.87 -24.58
C TYR A 587 19.52 4.52 -25.54
N GLU A 588 19.66 5.81 -25.84
CA GLU A 588 18.71 6.53 -26.70
C GLU A 588 18.81 6.07 -28.16
N GLY A 589 20.03 5.86 -28.68
CA GLY A 589 20.24 5.26 -29.99
C GLY A 589 19.70 3.83 -30.07
N PHE A 590 19.83 3.04 -29.00
CA PHE A 590 19.21 1.72 -28.91
C PHE A 590 17.67 1.81 -28.94
N TYR A 591 17.05 2.70 -28.17
CA TYR A 591 15.59 2.89 -28.17
C TYR A 591 15.08 3.30 -29.55
N ALA A 592 15.71 4.29 -30.18
CA ALA A 592 15.37 4.74 -31.52
C ALA A 592 15.47 3.58 -32.52
N THR A 593 16.51 2.75 -32.42
CA THR A 593 16.69 1.57 -33.27
C THR A 593 15.58 0.53 -33.06
N GLU A 594 15.19 0.23 -31.82
CA GLU A 594 14.10 -0.73 -31.54
C GLU A 594 12.73 -0.20 -31.98
N LEU A 595 12.47 1.10 -31.83
CA LEU A 595 11.23 1.74 -32.29
C LEU A 595 11.17 1.78 -33.82
N GLU A 596 12.29 2.07 -34.48
CA GLU A 596 12.38 2.08 -35.95
C GLU A 596 12.08 0.68 -36.52
N LYS A 597 12.52 -0.41 -35.87
CA LYS A 597 12.11 -1.77 -36.26
C LYS A 597 10.59 -1.96 -36.26
N LYS A 598 9.89 -1.37 -35.28
CA LYS A 598 8.41 -1.41 -35.18
C LYS A 598 7.73 -0.55 -36.25
N HIS A 599 8.34 0.56 -36.64
CA HIS A 599 7.84 1.39 -37.74
C HIS A 599 8.02 0.70 -39.09
N GLN A 600 9.21 0.13 -39.35
CA GLN A 600 9.54 -0.57 -40.60
C GLN A 600 8.67 -1.80 -40.84
N ASP A 601 8.34 -2.55 -39.79
CA ASP A 601 7.48 -3.73 -39.89
C ASP A 601 5.99 -3.44 -39.71
N ALA A 602 5.62 -2.15 -39.63
CA ALA A 602 4.27 -1.63 -39.43
C ALA A 602 3.55 -2.18 -38.18
N SER A 603 4.29 -2.69 -37.18
CA SER A 603 3.73 -3.18 -35.91
C SER A 603 3.70 -2.13 -34.79
N TYR A 604 4.21 -0.91 -35.03
CA TYR A 604 4.05 0.22 -34.12
C TYR A 604 2.57 0.56 -33.90
N ARG A 605 2.18 0.75 -32.64
CA ARG A 605 0.76 0.90 -32.26
C ARG A 605 0.44 2.35 -31.94
N TYR A 606 -0.54 2.89 -32.66
CA TYR A 606 -1.22 4.13 -32.30
C TYR A 606 -2.54 3.79 -31.63
N PHE A 607 -2.72 4.22 -30.38
CA PHE A 607 -3.96 3.95 -29.66
C PHE A 607 -5.03 4.97 -30.02
N ASN A 608 -6.23 4.47 -30.34
CA ASN A 608 -7.40 5.31 -30.59
C ASN A 608 -7.99 5.78 -29.26
N ASN A 609 -8.18 7.09 -29.10
CA ASN A 609 -8.89 7.65 -27.95
C ASN A 609 -10.39 7.39 -28.09
N ILE A 610 -10.92 6.41 -27.34
CA ILE A 610 -12.31 5.94 -27.40
C ILE A 610 -12.88 5.88 -25.98
N ASN A 611 -13.92 6.66 -25.72
CA ASN A 611 -14.57 6.80 -24.42
C ASN A 611 -15.97 6.20 -24.49
N ARG A 612 -16.15 4.98 -23.95
CA ARG A 612 -17.42 4.25 -24.02
C ARG A 612 -18.51 4.92 -23.18
N LEU A 613 -19.72 5.02 -23.72
CA LEU A 613 -20.84 5.70 -23.09
C LEU A 613 -21.76 4.69 -22.41
N ALA A 614 -21.79 4.66 -21.07
CA ALA A 614 -22.62 3.73 -20.31
C ALA A 614 -24.12 3.86 -20.65
N THR A 615 -24.63 5.08 -20.84
CA THR A 615 -26.04 5.36 -21.16
C THR A 615 -26.44 5.05 -22.61
N LYS A 616 -25.45 4.85 -23.51
CA LYS A 616 -25.67 4.62 -24.95
C LYS A 616 -24.95 3.38 -25.48
N PHE A 617 -24.56 2.43 -24.62
CA PHE A 617 -23.83 1.24 -25.06
C PHE A 617 -24.54 0.54 -26.24
N PRO A 618 -23.83 0.18 -27.33
CA PRO A 618 -22.37 0.10 -27.48
C PRO A 618 -21.68 1.35 -28.09
N MET A 619 -22.27 2.53 -27.97
CA MET A 619 -21.67 3.78 -28.46
C MET A 619 -20.49 4.26 -27.60
N ALA A 620 -19.58 5.00 -28.22
CA ALA A 620 -18.49 5.74 -27.58
C ALA A 620 -18.32 7.11 -28.24
N HIS A 621 -17.48 7.98 -27.69
CA HIS A 621 -16.98 9.15 -28.41
C HIS A 621 -15.45 9.12 -28.56
N THR A 622 -14.91 9.82 -29.57
CA THR A 622 -13.46 9.94 -29.76
C THR A 622 -12.83 10.93 -28.78
N GLY A 623 -11.63 11.46 -29.06
CA GLY A 623 -11.07 12.57 -28.28
C GLY A 623 -11.94 13.83 -28.30
N ASN A 624 -12.87 13.94 -29.26
CA ASN A 624 -13.92 14.95 -29.28
C ASN A 624 -15.24 14.35 -28.73
N PRO A 625 -15.79 14.87 -27.62
CA PRO A 625 -17.04 14.37 -27.04
C PRO A 625 -18.28 14.41 -27.95
N LYS A 626 -18.23 15.17 -29.06
CA LYS A 626 -19.33 15.25 -30.04
C LYS A 626 -19.24 14.20 -31.15
N ASP A 627 -18.10 13.53 -31.27
CA ASP A 627 -17.83 12.58 -32.35
C ASP A 627 -18.12 11.16 -31.86
N GLU A 628 -19.39 10.76 -31.99
CA GLU A 628 -19.89 9.45 -31.55
C GLU A 628 -19.60 8.34 -32.57
N VAL A 629 -19.13 7.20 -32.07
CA VAL A 629 -18.77 6.01 -32.86
C VAL A 629 -19.37 4.74 -32.27
N GLU A 630 -19.70 3.78 -33.14
CA GLU A 630 -20.19 2.45 -32.79
C GLU A 630 -18.99 1.54 -32.47
N VAL A 631 -18.95 0.94 -31.27
CA VAL A 631 -17.81 0.10 -30.85
C VAL A 631 -18.09 -1.37 -31.11
N TRP A 632 -17.31 -1.97 -32.03
CA TRP A 632 -17.45 -3.36 -32.47
C TRP A 632 -16.29 -4.27 -32.07
N CYS A 633 -15.34 -3.79 -31.26
CA CYS A 633 -14.18 -4.58 -30.81
C CYS A 633 -13.97 -4.56 -29.28
N ALA A 634 -14.97 -4.15 -28.50
CA ALA A 634 -14.93 -4.21 -27.05
C ALA A 634 -15.20 -5.63 -26.53
N ASN A 635 -14.40 -6.08 -25.55
CA ASN A 635 -14.61 -7.37 -24.91
C ASN A 635 -15.63 -7.34 -23.75
N ASP A 636 -16.32 -6.21 -23.53
CA ASP A 636 -17.50 -6.12 -22.67
C ASP A 636 -18.70 -6.80 -23.36
N TYR A 637 -18.63 -8.12 -23.43
CA TYR A 637 -19.38 -8.93 -24.38
C TYR A 637 -20.88 -8.92 -24.20
N LEU A 638 -21.34 -8.63 -22.98
CA LEU A 638 -22.75 -8.63 -22.57
C LEU A 638 -23.24 -7.22 -22.21
N GLY A 639 -22.35 -6.22 -22.17
CA GLY A 639 -22.69 -4.89 -21.64
C GLY A 639 -22.91 -4.94 -20.13
N MET A 640 -22.06 -5.68 -19.40
CA MET A 640 -22.16 -5.68 -17.94
C MET A 640 -21.52 -4.45 -17.32
N GLY A 641 -20.60 -3.79 -18.04
CA GLY A 641 -20.01 -2.53 -17.61
C GLY A 641 -20.99 -1.36 -17.54
N ASN A 642 -22.20 -1.51 -18.10
CA ASN A 642 -23.29 -0.54 -17.98
C ASN A 642 -24.58 -1.13 -17.39
N ASN A 643 -24.53 -2.34 -16.83
CA ASN A 643 -25.71 -2.95 -16.23
C ASN A 643 -26.12 -2.16 -14.97
N PRO A 644 -27.40 -1.76 -14.83
CA PRO A 644 -27.84 -0.93 -13.72
C PRO A 644 -27.56 -1.51 -12.33
N VAL A 645 -27.74 -2.81 -12.10
CA VAL A 645 -27.48 -3.40 -10.77
C VAL A 645 -25.99 -3.48 -10.47
N VAL A 646 -25.15 -3.63 -11.49
CA VAL A 646 -23.68 -3.58 -11.35
C VAL A 646 -23.26 -2.17 -10.94
N LEU A 647 -23.68 -1.15 -11.69
CA LEU A 647 -23.33 0.25 -11.40
C LEU A 647 -23.86 0.69 -10.02
N GLU A 648 -25.11 0.37 -9.71
CA GLU A 648 -25.71 0.61 -8.39
C GLU A 648 -24.88 0.00 -7.27
N THR A 649 -24.51 -1.28 -7.41
CA THR A 649 -23.71 -1.98 -6.38
C THR A 649 -22.33 -1.35 -6.23
N MET A 650 -21.70 -0.95 -7.34
CA MET A 650 -20.42 -0.24 -7.31
C MET A 650 -20.54 1.10 -6.58
N HIS A 651 -21.58 1.90 -6.87
CA HIS A 651 -21.83 3.18 -6.19
C HIS A 651 -22.03 3.00 -4.68
N ARG A 652 -22.93 2.09 -4.27
CA ARG A 652 -23.16 1.78 -2.85
C ARG A 652 -21.88 1.32 -2.14
N THR A 653 -21.06 0.54 -2.82
CA THR A 653 -19.78 0.07 -2.27
C THR A 653 -18.77 1.22 -2.15
N LEU A 654 -18.72 2.14 -3.11
CA LEU A 654 -17.88 3.34 -3.04
C LEU A 654 -18.29 4.24 -1.87
N ASP A 655 -19.60 4.45 -1.67
CA ASP A 655 -20.12 5.27 -0.58
C ASP A 655 -19.81 4.64 0.79
N GLN A 656 -19.90 3.31 0.89
CA GLN A 656 -19.69 2.58 2.15
C GLN A 656 -18.20 2.35 2.48
N TYR A 657 -17.38 2.01 1.48
CA TYR A 657 -16.01 1.50 1.69
C TYR A 657 -14.92 2.33 1.01
N GLY A 658 -15.28 3.37 0.27
CA GLY A 658 -14.34 4.17 -0.51
C GLY A 658 -13.81 3.45 -1.75
N HIS A 659 -12.78 4.02 -2.37
CA HIS A 659 -12.26 3.54 -3.66
C HIS A 659 -11.26 2.39 -3.52
N GLY A 660 -10.03 2.67 -3.07
CA GLY A 660 -8.94 1.69 -3.08
C GLY A 660 -9.09 0.69 -1.93
N ALA A 661 -8.63 -0.56 -2.14
CA ALA A 661 -8.57 -1.53 -1.04
C ALA A 661 -7.60 -1.12 0.09
N GLY A 662 -6.68 -0.19 -0.18
CA GLY A 662 -5.79 0.38 0.83
C GLY A 662 -4.58 -0.46 1.19
N GLY A 663 -4.40 -1.64 0.57
CA GLY A 663 -3.21 -2.48 0.75
C GLY A 663 -3.29 -3.80 0.01
N THR A 664 -2.32 -4.69 0.26
CA THR A 664 -2.27 -6.04 -0.34
C THR A 664 -3.29 -6.97 0.33
N ARG A 665 -3.53 -8.16 -0.24
CA ARG A 665 -4.42 -9.16 0.40
C ARG A 665 -3.99 -9.46 1.84
N ASN A 666 -2.70 -9.50 2.14
CA ASN A 666 -2.22 -9.77 3.50
C ASN A 666 -2.31 -8.54 4.44
N ILE A 667 -2.34 -7.33 3.89
CA ILE A 667 -2.19 -6.08 4.65
C ILE A 667 -3.35 -5.14 4.29
N ALA A 668 -4.41 -5.15 5.10
CA ALA A 668 -5.61 -4.30 4.98
C ALA A 668 -6.43 -4.42 3.67
N GLY A 669 -5.94 -5.10 2.64
CA GLY A 669 -6.62 -5.26 1.36
C GLY A 669 -7.45 -6.53 1.20
N ASN A 670 -7.64 -7.35 2.24
CA ASN A 670 -8.56 -8.50 2.21
C ASN A 670 -9.87 -8.16 2.90
N THR A 671 -10.88 -7.83 2.10
CA THR A 671 -12.19 -7.38 2.58
C THR A 671 -13.23 -8.50 2.48
N GLY A 672 -14.37 -8.35 3.17
CA GLY A 672 -15.51 -9.26 3.01
C GLY A 672 -15.93 -9.44 1.55
N MET A 673 -15.87 -8.36 0.76
CA MET A 673 -16.17 -8.40 -0.68
C MET A 673 -15.25 -9.35 -1.47
N HIS A 674 -13.95 -9.41 -1.13
CA HIS A 674 -13.00 -10.31 -1.79
C HIS A 674 -13.34 -11.77 -1.50
N LEU A 675 -13.61 -12.08 -0.23
CA LEU A 675 -13.99 -13.43 0.20
C LEU A 675 -15.30 -13.86 -0.48
N SER A 676 -16.30 -12.99 -0.52
CA SER A 676 -17.58 -13.30 -1.16
C SER A 676 -17.47 -13.43 -2.69
N LEU A 677 -16.54 -12.72 -3.34
CA LEU A 677 -16.27 -12.91 -4.77
C LEU A 677 -15.55 -14.24 -5.02
N GLU A 678 -14.55 -14.58 -4.22
CA GLU A 678 -13.83 -15.86 -4.32
C GLU A 678 -14.77 -17.05 -4.09
N ASP A 679 -15.65 -16.96 -3.11
CA ASP A 679 -16.71 -17.96 -2.89
C ASP A 679 -17.68 -18.03 -4.08
N GLU A 680 -18.17 -16.91 -4.59
CA GLU A 680 -19.07 -16.89 -5.76
C GLU A 680 -18.40 -17.51 -7.00
N LEU A 681 -17.08 -17.29 -7.20
CA LEU A 681 -16.29 -17.89 -8.28
C LEU A 681 -16.06 -19.38 -8.08
N ALA A 682 -15.76 -19.82 -6.85
CA ALA A 682 -15.61 -21.24 -6.53
C ALA A 682 -16.93 -21.99 -6.80
N GLN A 683 -18.06 -21.41 -6.39
CA GLN A 683 -19.40 -21.96 -6.62
C GLN A 683 -19.78 -21.95 -8.10
N LEU A 684 -19.44 -20.90 -8.86
CA LEU A 684 -19.69 -20.82 -10.30
C LEU A 684 -19.05 -22.02 -11.03
N HIS A 685 -17.81 -22.35 -10.67
CA HIS A 685 -17.04 -23.45 -11.28
C HIS A 685 -17.20 -24.79 -10.57
N ARG A 686 -18.00 -24.84 -9.49
CA ARG A 686 -18.15 -25.99 -8.60
C ARG A 686 -16.80 -26.57 -8.15
N LYS A 687 -15.87 -25.69 -7.78
CA LYS A 687 -14.54 -26.01 -7.26
C LYS A 687 -14.45 -25.69 -5.77
N ASP A 688 -13.50 -26.30 -5.10
CA ASP A 688 -13.33 -26.16 -3.65
C ASP A 688 -12.94 -24.72 -3.25
N ALA A 689 -12.16 -24.04 -4.10
CA ALA A 689 -11.70 -22.68 -3.84
C ALA A 689 -11.44 -21.90 -5.14
N ALA A 690 -11.42 -20.57 -5.03
CA ALA A 690 -10.94 -19.67 -6.05
C ALA A 690 -10.09 -18.55 -5.44
N LEU A 691 -9.25 -17.91 -6.26
CA LEU A 691 -8.36 -16.83 -5.85
C LEU A 691 -8.34 -15.71 -6.87
N VAL A 692 -8.57 -14.48 -6.41
CA VAL A 692 -8.67 -13.29 -7.26
C VAL A 692 -7.32 -12.55 -7.36
N PHE A 693 -6.99 -12.13 -8.58
CA PHE A 693 -5.79 -11.39 -8.97
C PHE A 693 -6.16 -10.08 -9.69
N SER A 694 -5.20 -9.17 -9.81
CA SER A 694 -5.35 -7.87 -10.49
C SER A 694 -5.79 -7.98 -11.96
N SER A 695 -5.41 -9.05 -12.64
CA SER A 695 -5.90 -9.40 -13.99
C SER A 695 -5.69 -10.88 -14.26
N CYS A 696 -6.34 -11.43 -15.29
CA CYS A 696 -6.09 -12.82 -15.69
C CYS A 696 -4.70 -12.99 -16.34
N TYR A 697 -4.09 -11.91 -16.83
CA TYR A 697 -2.69 -11.96 -17.23
C TYR A 697 -1.82 -12.35 -16.03
N VAL A 698 -2.00 -11.67 -14.89
CA VAL A 698 -1.28 -11.96 -13.65
C VAL A 698 -1.68 -13.32 -13.09
N ALA A 699 -2.96 -13.69 -13.14
CA ALA A 699 -3.42 -15.01 -12.66
C ALA A 699 -2.70 -16.14 -13.41
N ASN A 700 -2.68 -16.12 -14.74
CA ASN A 700 -2.00 -17.13 -15.55
C ASN A 700 -0.49 -17.14 -15.31
N ASP A 701 0.15 -15.97 -15.39
CA ASP A 701 1.60 -15.83 -15.22
C ASP A 701 2.05 -16.34 -13.85
N ALA A 702 1.43 -15.85 -12.78
CA ALA A 702 1.81 -16.20 -11.42
C ALA A 702 1.55 -17.68 -11.11
N THR A 703 0.41 -18.23 -11.55
CA THR A 703 0.03 -19.63 -11.29
C THR A 703 0.97 -20.60 -11.99
N LEU A 704 1.20 -20.39 -13.29
CA LEU A 704 2.12 -21.25 -14.06
C LEU A 704 3.57 -21.08 -13.57
N THR A 705 3.98 -19.88 -13.14
CA THR A 705 5.31 -19.70 -12.52
C THR A 705 5.46 -20.53 -11.24
N VAL A 706 4.47 -20.48 -10.34
CA VAL A 706 4.50 -21.24 -9.07
C VAL A 706 4.48 -22.74 -9.33
N LEU A 707 3.57 -23.23 -10.16
CA LEU A 707 3.46 -24.66 -10.44
C LEU A 707 4.76 -25.23 -11.03
N GLY A 708 5.33 -24.58 -12.04
CA GLY A 708 6.53 -25.08 -12.71
C GLY A 708 7.78 -25.00 -11.86
N SER A 709 7.84 -24.04 -10.94
CA SER A 709 8.97 -23.89 -10.00
C SER A 709 8.89 -24.81 -8.77
N LYS A 710 7.68 -25.24 -8.37
CA LYS A 710 7.46 -26.08 -7.18
C LYS A 710 7.30 -27.56 -7.48
N LEU A 711 6.76 -27.93 -8.64
CA LEU A 711 6.64 -29.33 -9.04
C LEU A 711 8.00 -29.87 -9.54
N PRO A 712 8.56 -30.91 -8.91
CA PRO A 712 9.90 -31.39 -9.23
C PRO A 712 9.96 -31.97 -10.64
N GLY A 713 10.79 -31.37 -11.51
CA GLY A 713 10.94 -31.83 -12.90
C GLY A 713 9.69 -31.63 -13.76
N CYS A 714 8.85 -30.65 -13.43
CA CYS A 714 7.61 -30.36 -14.15
C CYS A 714 7.82 -30.16 -15.65
N VAL A 715 6.90 -30.69 -16.45
CA VAL A 715 6.86 -30.51 -17.91
C VAL A 715 5.51 -29.92 -18.33
N TYR A 716 5.57 -28.77 -19.00
CA TYR A 716 4.41 -28.15 -19.63
C TYR A 716 4.18 -28.70 -21.03
N PHE A 717 2.92 -29.00 -21.35
CA PHE A 717 2.42 -29.25 -22.70
C PHE A 717 1.54 -28.05 -23.07
N SER A 718 2.06 -27.16 -23.90
CA SER A 718 1.41 -25.90 -24.27
C SER A 718 0.87 -25.96 -25.69
N ASP A 719 -0.40 -25.59 -25.88
CA ASP A 719 -0.93 -25.32 -27.20
C ASP A 719 -0.11 -24.21 -27.88
N THR A 720 0.13 -24.32 -29.19
CA THR A 720 0.86 -23.30 -29.99
C THR A 720 0.21 -21.90 -29.95
N MET A 721 -1.09 -21.81 -29.73
CA MET A 721 -1.87 -20.57 -29.78
C MET A 721 -2.21 -20.00 -28.39
N ASN A 722 -1.65 -20.57 -27.32
CA ASN A 722 -1.84 -20.07 -25.97
C ASN A 722 -1.52 -18.57 -25.83
N HIS A 723 -2.31 -17.90 -25.02
CA HIS A 723 -2.14 -16.49 -24.71
C HIS A 723 -0.76 -16.17 -24.12
N ALA A 724 -0.29 -14.94 -24.39
CA ALA A 724 1.02 -14.46 -23.96
C ALA A 724 1.24 -14.57 -22.44
N SER A 725 0.20 -14.41 -21.62
CA SER A 725 0.30 -14.55 -20.16
C SER A 725 0.68 -15.97 -19.73
N MET A 726 0.13 -17.00 -20.40
CA MET A 726 0.48 -18.40 -20.13
C MET A 726 1.91 -18.69 -20.58
N ILE A 727 2.27 -18.20 -21.77
CA ILE A 727 3.63 -18.32 -22.32
C ILE A 727 4.67 -17.71 -21.37
N GLN A 728 4.37 -16.55 -20.78
CA GLN A 728 5.28 -15.88 -19.84
C GLN A 728 5.40 -16.63 -18.52
N GLY A 729 4.29 -17.07 -17.91
CA GLY A 729 4.34 -17.85 -16.67
C GLY A 729 5.16 -19.14 -16.81
N MET A 730 4.96 -19.87 -17.91
CA MET A 730 5.78 -21.04 -18.19
C MET A 730 7.27 -20.69 -18.39
N ARG A 731 7.59 -19.56 -19.04
CA ARG A 731 8.99 -19.11 -19.21
C ARG A 731 9.64 -18.70 -17.89
N HIS A 732 8.93 -17.97 -17.04
CA HIS A 732 9.41 -17.54 -15.72
C HIS A 732 9.66 -18.71 -14.77
N SER A 733 8.92 -19.82 -14.93
CA SER A 733 9.10 -21.03 -14.12
C SER A 733 10.42 -21.77 -14.37
N ALA A 734 11.07 -21.54 -15.51
CA ALA A 734 12.20 -22.33 -16.05
C ALA A 734 11.93 -23.83 -16.24
N ALA A 735 10.69 -24.31 -16.09
CA ALA A 735 10.29 -25.69 -16.33
C ALA A 735 10.38 -26.06 -17.83
N LYS A 736 10.53 -27.35 -18.12
CA LYS A 736 10.57 -27.82 -19.51
C LYS A 736 9.22 -27.56 -20.17
N ARG A 737 9.24 -27.01 -21.39
CA ARG A 737 8.03 -26.76 -22.17
C ARG A 737 8.08 -27.52 -23.49
N VAL A 738 7.05 -28.30 -23.73
CA VAL A 738 6.78 -29.02 -24.98
C VAL A 738 5.56 -28.37 -25.62
N ILE A 739 5.69 -27.91 -26.86
CA ILE A 739 4.61 -27.22 -27.58
C ILE A 739 3.91 -28.24 -28.47
N PHE A 740 2.58 -28.38 -28.39
CA PHE A 740 1.78 -29.20 -29.31
C PHE A 740 0.97 -28.30 -30.26
N LYS A 741 0.74 -28.79 -31.48
CA LYS A 741 0.00 -28.05 -32.51
C LYS A 741 -1.41 -27.71 -32.04
N HIS A 742 -1.91 -26.57 -32.49
CA HIS A 742 -3.19 -26.04 -32.04
C HIS A 742 -4.33 -27.06 -32.15
N ASN A 743 -4.95 -27.40 -31.02
CA ASN A 743 -6.04 -28.37 -30.90
C ASN A 743 -5.75 -29.78 -31.52
N ASP A 744 -4.48 -30.15 -31.71
CA ASP A 744 -4.07 -31.44 -32.28
C ASP A 744 -3.84 -32.48 -31.18
N LEU A 745 -4.84 -33.35 -31.00
CA LEU A 745 -4.83 -34.39 -29.96
C LEU A 745 -3.81 -35.50 -30.24
N GLU A 746 -3.53 -35.82 -31.49
CA GLU A 746 -2.57 -36.88 -31.86
C GLU A 746 -1.13 -36.43 -31.56
N ASP A 747 -0.81 -35.18 -31.90
CA ASP A 747 0.47 -34.56 -31.56
C ASP A 747 0.64 -34.41 -30.03
N LEU A 748 -0.41 -33.98 -29.33
CA LEU A 748 -0.42 -33.91 -27.87
C LEU A 748 -0.18 -35.29 -27.23
N GLU A 749 -0.92 -36.32 -27.65
CA GLU A 749 -0.77 -37.68 -27.15
C GLU A 749 0.64 -38.23 -27.40
N THR A 750 1.16 -38.07 -28.62
CA THR A 750 2.52 -38.48 -28.99
C THR A 750 3.56 -37.83 -28.07
N LYS A 751 3.40 -36.54 -27.77
CA LYS A 751 4.28 -35.79 -26.88
C LYS A 751 4.14 -36.24 -25.43
N LEU A 752 2.93 -36.47 -24.93
CA LEU A 752 2.69 -36.97 -23.58
C LEU A 752 3.30 -38.37 -23.37
N ALA A 753 3.12 -39.27 -24.34
CA ALA A 753 3.63 -40.63 -24.31
C ALA A 753 5.17 -40.71 -24.26
N SER A 754 5.87 -39.63 -24.65
CA SER A 754 7.34 -39.56 -24.58
C SER A 754 7.89 -39.36 -23.16
N PHE A 755 7.03 -39.19 -22.15
CA PHE A 755 7.41 -39.02 -20.74
C PHE A 755 6.81 -40.12 -19.86
N PRO A 756 7.51 -40.57 -18.80
CA PRO A 756 6.95 -41.47 -17.80
C PRO A 756 5.67 -40.89 -17.15
N LYS A 757 4.71 -41.77 -16.82
CA LYS A 757 3.46 -41.35 -16.17
C LYS A 757 3.71 -40.60 -14.85
N GLU A 758 4.72 -41.00 -14.08
CA GLU A 758 5.10 -40.38 -12.80
C GLU A 758 5.74 -38.99 -12.91
N THR A 759 6.18 -38.56 -14.10
CA THR A 759 6.69 -37.20 -14.28
C THR A 759 5.55 -36.20 -14.04
N PRO A 760 5.72 -35.14 -13.22
CA PRO A 760 4.71 -34.10 -13.09
C PRO A 760 4.51 -33.36 -14.42
N LYS A 761 3.28 -33.35 -14.92
CA LYS A 761 2.93 -32.75 -16.22
C LYS A 761 1.74 -31.81 -16.07
N ILE A 762 1.74 -30.74 -16.86
CA ILE A 762 0.61 -29.80 -16.96
C ILE A 762 0.28 -29.57 -18.44
N ILE A 763 -0.95 -29.84 -18.85
CA ILE A 763 -1.47 -29.50 -20.18
C ILE A 763 -2.16 -28.13 -20.06
N ALA A 764 -1.59 -27.13 -20.72
CA ALA A 764 -2.08 -25.75 -20.68
C ALA A 764 -2.69 -25.37 -22.04
N PHE A 765 -3.97 -24.96 -22.03
CA PHE A 765 -4.74 -24.64 -23.23
C PHE A 765 -5.89 -23.66 -22.93
N GLU A 766 -6.49 -23.07 -23.96
CA GLU A 766 -7.67 -22.19 -23.84
C GLU A 766 -8.95 -22.95 -24.22
N SER A 767 -10.08 -22.56 -23.62
CA SER A 767 -11.39 -23.06 -24.06
C SER A 767 -11.86 -22.38 -25.33
N VAL A 768 -11.81 -21.04 -25.41
CA VAL A 768 -12.17 -20.22 -26.57
C VAL A 768 -10.98 -19.35 -26.94
N TYR A 769 -10.34 -19.65 -28.06
CA TYR A 769 -9.12 -18.95 -28.47
C TYR A 769 -9.42 -17.55 -28.99
N SER A 770 -8.82 -16.56 -28.34
CA SER A 770 -9.20 -15.15 -28.46
C SER A 770 -9.18 -14.58 -29.89
N MET A 771 -8.31 -15.06 -30.79
CA MET A 771 -8.06 -14.45 -32.10
C MET A 771 -8.70 -15.18 -33.28
N CYS A 772 -8.82 -16.50 -33.22
CA CYS A 772 -9.42 -17.33 -34.28
C CYS A 772 -10.85 -17.77 -33.93
N GLY A 773 -11.24 -17.75 -32.66
CA GLY A 773 -12.57 -18.18 -32.24
C GLY A 773 -12.80 -19.69 -32.30
N SER A 774 -11.74 -20.50 -32.41
CA SER A 774 -11.79 -21.95 -32.21
C SER A 774 -12.12 -22.29 -30.76
N ILE A 775 -12.61 -23.51 -30.54
CA ILE A 775 -12.88 -24.06 -29.21
C ILE A 775 -11.97 -25.27 -29.00
N GLY A 776 -11.36 -25.38 -27.81
CA GLY A 776 -10.47 -26.50 -27.45
C GLY A 776 -11.24 -27.82 -27.28
N PRO A 777 -10.64 -28.98 -27.62
CA PRO A 777 -11.23 -30.30 -27.37
C PRO A 777 -11.08 -30.70 -25.88
N ILE A 778 -11.86 -30.05 -25.02
CA ILE A 778 -11.65 -30.09 -23.56
C ILE A 778 -11.82 -31.51 -22.99
N SER A 779 -12.86 -32.24 -23.40
CA SER A 779 -13.14 -33.59 -22.87
C SER A 779 -12.02 -34.56 -23.22
N GLU A 780 -11.54 -34.51 -24.45
CA GLU A 780 -10.49 -35.37 -24.97
C GLU A 780 -9.13 -35.02 -24.35
N ILE A 781 -8.86 -33.75 -24.08
CA ILE A 781 -7.67 -33.34 -23.33
C ILE A 781 -7.73 -33.87 -21.89
N CYS A 782 -8.89 -33.86 -21.24
CA CYS A 782 -9.05 -34.51 -19.93
C CYS A 782 -8.78 -36.02 -20.00
N ASP A 783 -9.26 -36.71 -21.05
CA ASP A 783 -8.99 -38.14 -21.25
C ASP A 783 -7.48 -38.43 -21.35
N LEU A 784 -6.75 -37.59 -22.09
CA LEU A 784 -5.29 -37.67 -22.21
C LEU A 784 -4.58 -37.33 -20.89
N ALA A 785 -5.08 -36.33 -20.15
CA ALA A 785 -4.53 -35.95 -18.85
C ALA A 785 -4.60 -37.09 -17.85
N GLU A 786 -5.75 -37.77 -17.74
CA GLU A 786 -5.95 -38.95 -16.88
C GLU A 786 -5.08 -40.14 -17.32
N LYS A 787 -5.02 -40.39 -18.64
CA LYS A 787 -4.22 -41.48 -19.22
C LYS A 787 -2.73 -41.32 -18.88
N TYR A 788 -2.17 -40.12 -19.06
CA TYR A 788 -0.74 -39.85 -18.94
C TYR A 788 -0.30 -39.18 -17.63
N GLY A 789 -1.21 -38.98 -16.67
CA GLY A 789 -0.92 -38.42 -15.36
C GLY A 789 -0.48 -36.96 -15.44
N ALA A 790 -1.30 -36.11 -16.06
CA ALA A 790 -1.09 -34.67 -16.16
C ALA A 790 -2.23 -33.90 -15.49
N LEU A 791 -1.92 -32.70 -14.97
CA LEU A 791 -2.94 -31.72 -14.60
C LEU A 791 -3.39 -30.95 -15.84
N THR A 792 -4.63 -30.49 -15.82
CA THR A 792 -5.22 -29.61 -16.83
C THR A 792 -5.26 -28.17 -16.32
N PHE A 793 -4.69 -27.26 -17.10
CA PHE A 793 -4.76 -25.82 -16.91
C PHE A 793 -5.58 -25.23 -18.06
N LEU A 794 -6.83 -24.89 -17.77
CA LEU A 794 -7.79 -24.40 -18.75
C LEU A 794 -8.04 -22.90 -18.56
N ASP A 795 -7.68 -22.11 -19.55
CA ASP A 795 -8.04 -20.70 -19.61
C ASP A 795 -9.43 -20.52 -20.27
N GLU A 796 -10.41 -20.09 -19.46
CA GLU A 796 -11.80 -19.82 -19.86
C GLU A 796 -12.09 -18.30 -19.98
N VAL A 797 -11.07 -17.47 -20.15
CA VAL A 797 -11.16 -16.00 -20.17
C VAL A 797 -12.16 -15.47 -21.20
N HIS A 798 -12.25 -16.10 -22.37
CA HIS A 798 -13.18 -15.74 -23.43
C HIS A 798 -14.49 -16.53 -23.39
N ALA A 799 -14.75 -17.27 -22.31
CA ALA A 799 -15.90 -18.14 -22.21
C ALA A 799 -16.76 -17.89 -20.97
N VAL A 800 -16.15 -17.56 -19.83
CA VAL A 800 -16.86 -17.20 -18.61
C VAL A 800 -17.86 -16.06 -18.87
N GLY A 801 -19.06 -16.21 -18.35
CA GLY A 801 -20.24 -15.39 -18.60
C GLY A 801 -20.98 -15.70 -19.91
N LEU A 802 -20.40 -16.45 -20.86
CA LEU A 802 -20.92 -16.60 -22.23
C LEU A 802 -21.39 -18.00 -22.60
N TYR A 803 -20.87 -19.04 -21.92
CA TYR A 803 -21.17 -20.43 -22.21
C TYR A 803 -21.60 -21.17 -20.94
N GLY A 804 -22.41 -22.21 -21.16
CA GLY A 804 -23.11 -22.97 -20.14
C GLY A 804 -24.37 -22.27 -19.60
N PRO A 805 -25.23 -23.03 -18.89
CA PRO A 805 -26.50 -22.52 -18.39
C PRO A 805 -26.32 -21.38 -17.38
N GLN A 806 -25.29 -21.40 -16.53
CA GLN A 806 -24.99 -20.32 -15.57
C GLN A 806 -23.91 -19.36 -16.06
N GLY A 807 -23.27 -19.64 -17.19
CA GLY A 807 -22.18 -18.81 -17.68
C GLY A 807 -20.84 -19.15 -17.02
N ALA A 808 -20.60 -20.40 -16.61
CA ALA A 808 -19.33 -20.78 -16.01
C ALA A 808 -18.23 -21.05 -17.07
N GLY A 809 -18.58 -21.35 -18.32
CA GLY A 809 -17.60 -21.55 -19.38
C GLY A 809 -17.98 -22.65 -20.36
N VAL A 810 -17.07 -22.98 -21.28
CA VAL A 810 -17.28 -24.08 -22.23
C VAL A 810 -17.28 -25.42 -21.50
N ALA A 811 -16.47 -25.60 -20.46
CA ALA A 811 -16.49 -26.83 -19.67
C ALA A 811 -17.86 -27.09 -19.02
N GLU A 812 -18.58 -26.05 -18.59
CA GLU A 812 -19.98 -26.16 -18.14
C GLU A 812 -20.91 -26.50 -19.33
N HIS A 813 -20.66 -25.90 -20.49
CA HIS A 813 -21.51 -26.05 -21.67
C HIS A 813 -21.50 -27.44 -22.28
N LEU A 814 -20.37 -28.15 -22.21
CA LEU A 814 -20.24 -29.51 -22.76
C LEU A 814 -21.15 -30.53 -22.04
N ASP A 815 -21.50 -30.29 -20.77
CA ASP A 815 -22.46 -31.08 -20.00
C ASP A 815 -23.74 -30.32 -19.67
N TRP A 816 -24.25 -29.54 -20.65
CA TRP A 816 -25.35 -28.59 -20.48
C TRP A 816 -26.53 -29.09 -19.64
N GLU A 817 -27.12 -30.25 -20.00
CA GLU A 817 -28.32 -30.75 -19.33
C GLU A 817 -28.05 -31.16 -17.88
N ALA A 818 -26.90 -31.79 -17.62
CA ALA A 818 -26.51 -32.17 -16.26
C ALA A 818 -26.22 -30.94 -15.40
N GLN A 819 -25.53 -29.93 -15.94
CA GLN A 819 -25.23 -28.69 -15.24
C GLN A 819 -26.49 -27.86 -14.97
N LYS A 820 -27.42 -27.82 -15.93
CA LYS A 820 -28.72 -27.15 -15.80
C LYS A 820 -29.56 -27.84 -14.72
N ALA A 821 -29.62 -29.17 -14.71
CA ALA A 821 -30.36 -29.94 -13.71
C ALA A 821 -29.80 -29.76 -12.29
N ALA A 822 -28.47 -29.62 -12.16
CA ALA A 822 -27.81 -29.41 -10.88
C ALA A 822 -28.02 -27.98 -10.30
N GLY A 823 -28.54 -27.03 -11.10
CA GLY A 823 -28.86 -25.67 -10.67
C GLY A 823 -27.72 -24.98 -9.93
N LEU A 824 -28.04 -24.10 -8.98
CA LEU A 824 -27.05 -23.33 -8.21
C LEU A 824 -26.29 -24.14 -7.14
N SER A 825 -26.40 -25.48 -7.14
CA SER A 825 -25.66 -26.31 -6.19
C SER A 825 -24.15 -26.05 -6.31
N PRO A 826 -23.43 -25.82 -5.20
CA PRO A 826 -21.99 -25.60 -5.24
C PRO A 826 -21.20 -26.91 -5.46
N ASN A 827 -21.86 -28.06 -5.34
CA ASN A 827 -21.19 -29.36 -5.42
C ASN A 827 -20.82 -29.69 -6.88
N PRO A 828 -19.66 -30.34 -7.11
CA PRO A 828 -19.28 -30.82 -8.42
C PRO A 828 -20.31 -31.80 -9.01
N VAL A 829 -20.61 -31.66 -10.29
CA VAL A 829 -21.36 -32.67 -11.05
C VAL A 829 -20.38 -33.77 -11.44
N LYS A 830 -20.35 -34.85 -10.66
CA LYS A 830 -19.31 -35.88 -10.77
C LYS A 830 -19.21 -36.46 -12.18
N GLY A 831 -18.00 -36.44 -12.74
CA GLY A 831 -17.69 -36.98 -14.08
C GLY A 831 -17.97 -36.01 -15.24
N SER A 832 -18.58 -34.85 -14.99
CA SER A 832 -18.69 -33.78 -15.98
C SER A 832 -17.31 -33.23 -16.38
N VAL A 833 -17.19 -32.67 -17.58
CA VAL A 833 -15.96 -32.01 -18.07
C VAL A 833 -15.49 -30.93 -17.11
N MET A 834 -16.39 -30.10 -16.56
CA MET A 834 -16.02 -29.07 -15.57
C MET A 834 -15.49 -29.66 -14.24
N ASP A 835 -15.97 -30.83 -13.80
CA ASP A 835 -15.43 -31.54 -12.64
C ASP A 835 -14.02 -32.07 -12.92
N ARG A 836 -13.77 -32.56 -14.14
CA ARG A 836 -12.50 -33.17 -14.58
C ARG A 836 -11.36 -32.17 -14.79
N ILE A 837 -11.66 -30.88 -15.02
CA ILE A 837 -10.61 -29.86 -15.15
C ILE A 837 -10.00 -29.53 -13.79
N ASP A 838 -8.69 -29.59 -13.65
CA ASP A 838 -8.02 -29.35 -12.36
C ASP A 838 -7.99 -27.86 -12.00
N ILE A 839 -7.63 -27.02 -12.98
CA ILE A 839 -7.39 -25.60 -12.79
C ILE A 839 -8.12 -24.82 -13.89
N ILE A 840 -9.06 -23.99 -13.49
CA ILE A 840 -9.75 -23.05 -14.39
C ILE A 840 -9.22 -21.65 -14.11
N THR A 841 -8.88 -20.90 -15.15
CA THR A 841 -8.61 -19.46 -15.03
C THR A 841 -9.64 -18.64 -15.80
N GLY A 842 -9.95 -17.46 -15.27
CA GLY A 842 -10.95 -16.58 -15.87
C GLY A 842 -10.69 -15.12 -15.62
N THR A 843 -11.43 -14.25 -16.31
CA THR A 843 -11.32 -12.79 -16.16
C THR A 843 -12.65 -12.18 -15.72
N LEU A 844 -12.53 -11.09 -14.96
CA LEU A 844 -13.66 -10.22 -14.60
C LEU A 844 -13.83 -9.07 -15.60
N GLY A 845 -12.84 -8.85 -16.48
CA GLY A 845 -12.77 -7.69 -17.37
C GLY A 845 -13.31 -7.87 -18.78
N LYS A 846 -14.05 -8.95 -19.03
CA LYS A 846 -14.67 -9.23 -20.34
C LYS A 846 -16.19 -9.31 -20.23
N ALA A 847 -16.77 -10.51 -20.27
CA ALA A 847 -18.21 -10.70 -20.19
C ALA A 847 -18.83 -10.09 -18.92
N TYR A 848 -18.09 -10.10 -17.81
CA TYR A 848 -18.53 -9.52 -16.54
C TYR A 848 -18.36 -7.99 -16.44
N GLY A 849 -17.70 -7.33 -17.41
CA GLY A 849 -17.69 -5.86 -17.51
C GLY A 849 -16.96 -5.10 -16.40
N ALA A 850 -16.18 -5.77 -15.55
CA ALA A 850 -15.42 -5.18 -14.45
C ALA A 850 -13.90 -5.20 -14.76
N VAL A 851 -13.05 -5.53 -13.78
CA VAL A 851 -11.60 -5.76 -13.98
C VAL A 851 -11.10 -6.75 -12.94
N GLY A 852 -10.12 -7.58 -13.33
CA GLY A 852 -9.56 -8.63 -12.49
C GLY A 852 -9.40 -9.96 -13.24
N GLY A 853 -8.75 -10.90 -12.57
CA GLY A 853 -8.69 -12.31 -12.98
C GLY A 853 -8.77 -13.23 -11.79
N TYR A 854 -8.95 -14.51 -12.04
CA TYR A 854 -8.99 -15.50 -10.98
C TYR A 854 -8.53 -16.87 -11.46
N ILE A 855 -8.22 -17.73 -10.51
CA ILE A 855 -8.10 -19.18 -10.69
C ILE A 855 -9.13 -19.87 -9.80
N ALA A 856 -9.60 -21.05 -10.20
CA ALA A 856 -10.45 -21.93 -9.41
C ALA A 856 -9.95 -23.37 -9.53
N GLY A 857 -9.96 -24.12 -8.42
CA GLY A 857 -9.43 -25.48 -8.36
C GLY A 857 -9.55 -26.08 -6.96
N SER A 858 -8.74 -27.09 -6.66
CA SER A 858 -8.71 -27.68 -5.31
C SER A 858 -8.18 -26.70 -4.27
N MET A 859 -8.61 -26.86 -3.01
CA MET A 859 -8.25 -25.97 -1.92
C MET A 859 -6.73 -25.86 -1.73
N ASP A 860 -6.03 -27.00 -1.69
CA ASP A 860 -4.56 -27.03 -1.50
C ASP A 860 -3.80 -26.39 -2.67
N PHE A 861 -4.28 -26.56 -3.91
CA PHE A 861 -3.70 -25.91 -5.08
C PHE A 861 -3.85 -24.39 -4.97
N VAL A 862 -5.07 -23.93 -4.68
CA VAL A 862 -5.35 -22.50 -4.55
C VAL A 862 -4.52 -21.90 -3.41
N ASP A 863 -4.39 -22.63 -2.30
CA ASP A 863 -3.62 -22.19 -1.14
C ASP A 863 -2.12 -22.15 -1.39
N LEU A 864 -1.58 -23.10 -2.18
CA LEU A 864 -0.21 -23.08 -2.68
C LEU A 864 0.03 -21.81 -3.50
N VAL A 865 -0.83 -21.49 -4.46
CA VAL A 865 -0.66 -20.29 -5.28
C VAL A 865 -0.79 -19.03 -4.43
N ARG A 866 -1.79 -18.95 -3.55
CA ARG A 866 -1.98 -17.84 -2.60
C ARG A 866 -0.73 -17.58 -1.75
N SER A 867 -0.01 -18.63 -1.37
CA SER A 867 1.13 -18.57 -0.45
C SER A 867 2.47 -18.30 -1.12
N TYR A 868 2.62 -18.57 -2.43
CA TYR A 868 3.90 -18.46 -3.13
C TYR A 868 3.91 -17.51 -4.33
N ALA A 869 2.75 -17.12 -4.87
CA ALA A 869 2.67 -16.26 -6.05
C ALA A 869 3.04 -14.81 -5.71
N ALA A 870 4.24 -14.37 -6.12
CA ALA A 870 4.68 -13.00 -5.92
C ALA A 870 3.71 -11.96 -6.54
N GLY A 871 3.18 -12.26 -7.74
CA GLY A 871 2.18 -11.43 -8.43
C GLY A 871 0.81 -11.36 -7.74
N PHE A 872 0.57 -12.18 -6.71
CA PHE A 872 -0.59 -12.09 -5.81
C PHE A 872 -0.26 -11.38 -4.50
N ILE A 873 0.87 -11.74 -3.87
CA ILE A 873 1.24 -11.30 -2.52
C ILE A 873 1.68 -9.83 -2.49
N PHE A 874 2.50 -9.42 -3.46
CA PHE A 874 3.19 -8.12 -3.46
C PHE A 874 2.50 -7.10 -4.38
N THR A 875 1.17 -7.12 -4.42
CA THR A 875 0.35 -6.15 -5.15
C THR A 875 -0.81 -5.70 -4.27
N THR A 876 -1.22 -4.44 -4.42
CA THR A 876 -2.47 -3.95 -3.85
C THR A 876 -3.64 -4.77 -4.38
N SER A 877 -4.60 -5.08 -3.50
CA SER A 877 -5.83 -5.78 -3.87
C SER A 877 -6.71 -4.93 -4.79
N LEU A 878 -7.63 -5.59 -5.49
CA LEU A 878 -8.61 -4.89 -6.31
C LEU A 878 -9.49 -3.95 -5.46
N PRO A 879 -9.84 -2.75 -5.95
CA PRO A 879 -10.82 -1.88 -5.31
C PRO A 879 -12.10 -2.61 -4.89
N PRO A 880 -12.61 -2.46 -3.65
CA PRO A 880 -13.84 -3.12 -3.21
C PRO A 880 -15.03 -2.87 -4.13
N ALA A 881 -15.15 -1.65 -4.68
CA ALA A 881 -16.17 -1.34 -5.67
C ALA A 881 -16.07 -2.21 -6.94
N ASN A 882 -14.86 -2.44 -7.45
CA ASN A 882 -14.63 -3.28 -8.63
C ASN A 882 -14.94 -4.76 -8.32
N VAL A 883 -14.57 -5.22 -7.13
CA VAL A 883 -14.87 -6.57 -6.62
C VAL A 883 -16.38 -6.78 -6.49
N ALA A 884 -17.09 -5.81 -5.90
CA ALA A 884 -18.53 -5.86 -5.74
C ALA A 884 -19.27 -5.80 -7.08
N GLY A 885 -18.83 -4.94 -8.01
CA GLY A 885 -19.35 -4.89 -9.37
C GLY A 885 -19.15 -6.21 -10.12
N ALA A 886 -17.98 -6.84 -10.00
CA ALA A 886 -17.72 -8.15 -10.59
C ALA A 886 -18.62 -9.24 -9.99
N ARG A 887 -18.78 -9.29 -8.67
CA ARG A 887 -19.67 -10.24 -7.99
C ARG A 887 -21.13 -10.03 -8.40
N ALA A 888 -21.59 -8.78 -8.48
CA ALA A 888 -22.94 -8.45 -8.94
C ALA A 888 -23.17 -8.90 -10.38
N SER A 889 -22.17 -8.71 -11.24
CA SER A 889 -22.21 -9.12 -12.63
C SER A 889 -22.31 -10.64 -12.79
N ILE A 890 -21.50 -11.40 -12.03
CA ILE A 890 -21.55 -12.86 -11.98
C ILE A 890 -22.93 -13.32 -11.48
N ALA A 891 -23.38 -12.80 -10.33
CA ALA A 891 -24.66 -13.16 -9.74
C ALA A 891 -25.83 -12.92 -10.71
N TYR A 892 -25.86 -11.78 -11.39
CA TYR A 892 -26.87 -11.48 -12.39
C TYR A 892 -26.83 -12.46 -13.57
N GLN A 893 -25.63 -12.75 -14.11
CA GLN A 893 -25.48 -13.63 -15.27
C GLN A 893 -25.75 -15.11 -14.95
N ARG A 894 -25.56 -15.55 -13.70
CA ARG A 894 -25.96 -16.90 -13.26
C ARG A 894 -27.48 -17.09 -13.28
N GLU A 895 -28.24 -16.02 -13.03
CA GLU A 895 -29.72 -16.05 -13.02
C GLU A 895 -30.36 -15.80 -14.38
N TYR A 896 -29.76 -14.95 -15.23
CA TYR A 896 -30.37 -14.53 -16.50
C TYR A 896 -29.57 -15.01 -17.72
N ILE A 897 -30.16 -15.96 -18.45
CA ILE A 897 -29.57 -16.54 -19.67
C ILE A 897 -29.86 -15.74 -20.94
N GLY A 898 -30.88 -14.86 -20.92
CA GLY A 898 -31.37 -14.17 -22.11
C GLY A 898 -30.30 -13.29 -22.77
N ASP A 899 -29.37 -12.72 -22.01
CA ASP A 899 -28.24 -11.97 -22.58
C ASP A 899 -27.33 -12.87 -23.42
N ARG A 900 -27.03 -14.09 -22.95
CA ARG A 900 -26.21 -15.07 -23.71
C ARG A 900 -26.91 -15.51 -24.98
N GLN A 901 -28.20 -15.84 -24.90
CA GLN A 901 -28.99 -16.25 -26.07
C GLN A 901 -29.03 -15.13 -27.13
N LEU A 902 -29.36 -13.90 -26.71
CA LEU A 902 -29.43 -12.75 -27.61
C LEU A 902 -28.07 -12.44 -28.25
N LYS A 903 -26.98 -12.53 -27.48
CA LYS A 903 -25.61 -12.40 -28.02
C LYS A 903 -25.37 -13.38 -29.16
N GLN A 904 -25.65 -14.67 -28.95
CA GLN A 904 -25.37 -15.71 -29.93
C GLN A 904 -26.24 -15.56 -31.19
N MET A 905 -27.50 -15.16 -31.03
CA MET A 905 -28.37 -14.81 -32.16
C MET A 905 -27.79 -13.66 -32.99
N ASN A 906 -27.34 -12.59 -32.33
CA ASN A 906 -26.71 -11.46 -33.02
C ASN A 906 -25.39 -11.87 -33.72
N VAL A 907 -24.57 -12.72 -33.09
CA VAL A 907 -23.34 -13.26 -33.71
C VAL A 907 -23.68 -14.05 -34.98
N ARG A 908 -24.66 -14.96 -34.91
CA ARG A 908 -25.10 -15.77 -36.06
C ARG A 908 -25.60 -14.86 -37.19
N GLN A 909 -26.35 -13.81 -36.87
CA GLN A 909 -26.81 -12.83 -37.85
C GLN A 909 -25.65 -12.12 -38.56
N VAL A 910 -24.64 -11.63 -37.82
CA VAL A 910 -23.47 -10.95 -38.43
C VAL A 910 -22.65 -11.91 -39.28
N LYS A 911 -22.40 -13.14 -38.81
CA LYS A 911 -21.68 -14.16 -39.59
C LYS A 911 -22.40 -14.47 -40.91
N ALA A 912 -23.72 -14.69 -40.86
CA ALA A 912 -24.53 -14.93 -42.05
C ALA A 912 -24.53 -13.73 -43.02
N SER A 913 -24.60 -12.50 -42.50
CA SER A 913 -24.52 -11.28 -43.32
C SER A 913 -23.15 -11.10 -43.99
N PHE A 914 -22.06 -11.41 -43.29
CA PHE A 914 -20.72 -11.38 -43.87
C PHE A 914 -20.50 -12.47 -44.92
N GLU A 915 -20.98 -13.69 -44.65
CA GLU A 915 -20.91 -14.80 -45.61
C GLU A 915 -21.67 -14.47 -46.91
N ALA A 916 -22.88 -13.90 -46.81
CA ALA A 916 -23.67 -13.47 -47.96
C ALA A 916 -22.99 -12.39 -48.82
N LEU A 917 -22.00 -11.66 -48.28
CA LEU A 917 -21.22 -10.63 -48.95
C LEU A 917 -19.80 -11.09 -49.32
N ASP A 918 -19.54 -12.41 -49.25
CA ASP A 918 -18.23 -13.02 -49.53
C ASP A 918 -17.09 -12.43 -48.67
N ILE A 919 -17.41 -11.94 -47.47
CA ILE A 919 -16.42 -11.41 -46.52
C ILE A 919 -15.70 -12.59 -45.83
N PRO A 920 -14.35 -12.61 -45.80
CA PRO A 920 -13.55 -13.76 -45.35
C PRO A 920 -13.53 -13.91 -43.82
N VAL A 921 -14.65 -14.33 -43.24
CA VAL A 921 -14.75 -14.69 -41.82
C VAL A 921 -13.97 -15.99 -41.58
N VAL A 922 -13.05 -15.99 -40.62
CA VAL A 922 -12.38 -17.19 -40.14
C VAL A 922 -13.43 -18.12 -39.52
N PRO A 923 -13.63 -19.34 -40.05
CA PRO A 923 -14.64 -20.27 -39.54
C PRO A 923 -14.35 -20.64 -38.08
N GLY A 924 -15.38 -20.61 -37.23
CA GLY A 924 -15.24 -20.93 -35.81
C GLY A 924 -16.59 -21.00 -35.09
N PRO A 925 -16.74 -21.89 -34.09
CA PRO A 925 -18.01 -22.16 -33.42
C PRO A 925 -18.36 -21.13 -32.33
N SER A 926 -17.44 -20.21 -32.01
CA SER A 926 -17.58 -19.27 -30.90
C SER A 926 -18.25 -17.93 -31.30
N HIS A 927 -18.38 -17.05 -30.30
CA HIS A 927 -18.94 -15.70 -30.44
C HIS A 927 -18.00 -14.67 -31.09
N ILE A 928 -16.75 -15.04 -31.37
CA ILE A 928 -15.74 -14.17 -31.98
C ILE A 928 -15.92 -14.21 -33.49
N VAL A 929 -15.84 -13.06 -34.15
CA VAL A 929 -16.00 -12.92 -35.61
C VAL A 929 -14.71 -12.31 -36.18
N PRO A 930 -13.67 -13.11 -36.45
CA PRO A 930 -12.44 -12.62 -37.06
C PRO A 930 -12.60 -12.56 -38.58
N VAL A 931 -12.31 -11.42 -39.19
CA VAL A 931 -12.33 -11.24 -40.65
C VAL A 931 -10.89 -11.14 -41.14
N LEU A 932 -10.46 -12.09 -41.95
CA LEU A 932 -9.09 -12.18 -42.47
C LEU A 932 -8.83 -11.04 -43.48
N VAL A 933 -7.70 -10.36 -43.30
CA VAL A 933 -7.19 -9.35 -44.24
C VAL A 933 -5.86 -9.82 -44.85
N GLY A 934 -4.98 -10.43 -44.05
CA GLY A 934 -3.73 -11.04 -44.49
C GLY A 934 -2.58 -10.05 -44.78
N ASP A 935 -2.77 -8.77 -44.49
CA ASP A 935 -1.74 -7.74 -44.55
C ASP A 935 -1.96 -6.68 -43.46
N ALA A 936 -0.88 -6.28 -42.77
CA ALA A 936 -0.94 -5.37 -41.63
C ALA A 936 -1.31 -3.93 -42.01
N ALA A 937 -0.79 -3.43 -43.13
CA ALA A 937 -1.06 -2.07 -43.60
C ALA A 937 -2.49 -1.94 -44.10
N LEU A 938 -2.98 -2.94 -44.85
CA LEU A 938 -4.38 -3.01 -45.30
C LEU A 938 -5.34 -3.18 -44.12
N ALA A 939 -5.02 -4.03 -43.14
CA ALA A 939 -5.88 -4.21 -41.96
C ALA A 939 -6.00 -2.88 -41.19
N LYS A 940 -4.89 -2.15 -41.04
CA LYS A 940 -4.89 -0.83 -40.44
C LYS A 940 -5.70 0.18 -41.28
N ALA A 941 -5.49 0.23 -42.59
CA ALA A 941 -6.21 1.12 -43.48
C ALA A 941 -7.73 0.87 -43.43
N ALA A 942 -8.16 -0.40 -43.40
CA ALA A 942 -9.56 -0.78 -43.27
C ALA A 942 -10.16 -0.32 -41.93
N SER A 943 -9.45 -0.55 -40.83
CA SER A 943 -9.84 -0.10 -39.49
C SER A 943 -9.96 1.43 -39.42
N ASP A 944 -8.99 2.17 -39.96
CA ASP A 944 -8.98 3.63 -39.98
C ASP A 944 -10.11 4.19 -40.86
N MET A 945 -10.40 3.55 -42.01
CA MET A 945 -11.49 3.96 -42.92
C MET A 945 -12.87 3.70 -42.31
N LEU A 946 -13.07 2.55 -41.67
CA LEU A 946 -14.30 2.25 -40.93
C LEU A 946 -14.55 3.28 -39.82
N LEU A 947 -13.51 3.66 -39.08
CA LEU A 947 -13.62 4.64 -38.01
C LEU A 947 -13.96 6.03 -38.56
N ARG A 948 -13.19 6.53 -39.54
CA ARG A 948 -13.30 7.91 -40.04
C ARG A 948 -14.52 8.17 -40.92
N ASN A 949 -14.87 7.21 -41.78
CA ASN A 949 -15.90 7.44 -42.80
C ASN A 949 -17.26 6.88 -42.38
N TYR A 950 -17.28 5.87 -41.50
CA TYR A 950 -18.49 5.16 -41.13
C TYR A 950 -18.83 5.24 -39.64
N ASN A 951 -17.98 5.87 -38.82
CA ASN A 951 -18.10 5.91 -37.36
C ASN A 951 -18.16 4.51 -36.73
N ILE A 952 -17.47 3.54 -37.31
CA ILE A 952 -17.40 2.14 -36.86
C ILE A 952 -16.00 1.88 -36.32
N TYR A 953 -15.90 1.66 -35.01
CA TYR A 953 -14.65 1.29 -34.39
C TYR A 953 -14.49 -0.23 -34.31
N VAL A 954 -13.62 -0.76 -35.17
CA VAL A 954 -13.07 -2.12 -35.07
C VAL A 954 -11.56 -2.04 -35.16
N GLN A 955 -10.85 -2.72 -34.25
CA GLN A 955 -9.40 -2.69 -34.20
C GLN A 955 -8.78 -3.70 -35.20
N SER A 956 -7.75 -3.25 -35.90
CA SER A 956 -6.85 -4.13 -36.65
C SER A 956 -5.93 -4.93 -35.72
N ILE A 957 -5.85 -6.24 -35.94
CA ILE A 957 -5.05 -7.18 -35.17
C ILE A 957 -3.88 -7.65 -36.03
N ASN A 958 -2.67 -7.26 -35.63
CA ASN A 958 -1.42 -7.52 -36.33
C ASN A 958 -0.41 -8.28 -35.43
N TYR A 959 0.75 -8.64 -35.97
CA TYR A 959 1.87 -9.20 -35.20
C TYR A 959 2.24 -8.31 -33.99
N PRO A 960 2.60 -8.87 -32.81
CA PRO A 960 2.75 -10.29 -32.49
C PRO A 960 1.47 -11.01 -32.05
N THR A 961 0.29 -10.37 -32.13
CA THR A 961 -0.96 -10.98 -31.64
C THR A 961 -1.44 -12.12 -32.54
N VAL A 962 -1.20 -12.01 -33.85
CA VAL A 962 -1.44 -13.06 -34.85
C VAL A 962 -0.20 -13.22 -35.73
N ALA A 963 -0.06 -14.37 -36.39
CA ALA A 963 1.06 -14.62 -37.30
C ALA A 963 1.03 -13.63 -38.48
N ARG A 964 2.21 -13.34 -39.04
CA ARG A 964 2.33 -12.52 -40.25
C ARG A 964 1.58 -13.18 -41.42
N GLY A 965 0.84 -12.40 -42.17
CA GLY A 965 -0.05 -12.90 -43.24
C GLY A 965 -1.38 -13.46 -42.74
N GLU A 966 -1.69 -13.31 -41.46
CA GLU A 966 -2.98 -13.66 -40.85
C GLU A 966 -3.62 -12.49 -40.09
N GLU A 967 -3.22 -11.27 -40.44
CA GLU A 967 -3.77 -10.03 -39.93
C GLU A 967 -5.26 -9.96 -40.22
N ARG A 968 -6.02 -9.42 -39.25
CA ARG A 968 -7.48 -9.52 -39.26
C ARG A 968 -8.14 -8.34 -38.58
N LEU A 969 -9.40 -8.10 -38.93
CA LEU A 969 -10.32 -7.27 -38.12
C LEU A 969 -11.07 -8.19 -37.17
N ARG A 970 -11.08 -7.86 -35.88
CA ARG A 970 -11.74 -8.69 -34.86
C ARG A 970 -13.02 -8.03 -34.38
N PHE A 971 -14.15 -8.56 -34.84
CA PHE A 971 -15.48 -8.11 -34.43
C PHE A 971 -15.97 -8.90 -33.22
N THR A 972 -16.62 -8.18 -32.31
CA THR A 972 -17.21 -8.70 -31.07
C THR A 972 -18.62 -8.17 -30.93
N VAL A 973 -19.58 -8.97 -31.41
CA VAL A 973 -21.01 -8.63 -31.37
C VAL A 973 -21.54 -8.81 -29.94
N THR A 974 -22.45 -7.94 -29.52
CA THR A 974 -23.05 -7.94 -28.16
C THR A 974 -24.58 -8.01 -28.26
N PRO A 975 -25.30 -8.31 -27.15
CA PRO A 975 -26.76 -8.28 -27.13
C PRO A 975 -27.37 -6.92 -27.48
N ARG A 976 -26.59 -5.84 -27.36
CA ARG A 976 -27.05 -4.45 -27.52
C ARG A 976 -26.78 -3.87 -28.91
N HIS A 977 -26.08 -4.60 -29.78
CA HIS A 977 -26.01 -4.23 -31.19
C HIS A 977 -27.36 -4.51 -31.85
N THR A 978 -27.97 -3.47 -32.42
CA THR A 978 -29.29 -3.60 -33.06
C THR A 978 -29.18 -4.21 -34.45
N ILE A 979 -30.30 -4.71 -34.97
CA ILE A 979 -30.41 -5.20 -36.36
C ILE A 979 -29.96 -4.11 -37.35
N ASP A 980 -30.35 -2.86 -37.09
CA ASP A 980 -30.00 -1.71 -37.94
C ASP A 980 -28.49 -1.46 -37.95
N GLN A 981 -27.85 -1.51 -36.78
CA GLN A 981 -26.39 -1.40 -36.64
C GLN A 981 -25.66 -2.57 -37.31
N MET A 982 -26.13 -3.81 -37.12
CA MET A 982 -25.55 -5.00 -37.77
C MET A 982 -25.66 -4.93 -39.30
N THR A 983 -26.78 -4.43 -39.83
CA THR A 983 -26.98 -4.23 -41.27
C THR A 983 -26.04 -3.15 -41.81
N ARG A 984 -25.93 -2.02 -41.11
CA ARG A 984 -25.00 -0.94 -41.45
C ARG A 984 -23.55 -1.41 -41.44
N LEU A 985 -23.16 -2.20 -40.44
CA LEU A 985 -21.83 -2.79 -40.33
C LEU A 985 -21.49 -3.63 -41.57
N ALA A 986 -22.37 -4.57 -41.94
CA ALA A 986 -22.16 -5.45 -43.08
C ALA A 986 -21.90 -4.67 -44.38
N LYS A 987 -22.73 -3.65 -44.63
CA LYS A 987 -22.56 -2.75 -45.79
C LYS A 987 -21.26 -1.95 -45.75
N ALA A 988 -20.92 -1.36 -44.60
CA ALA A 988 -19.71 -0.55 -44.47
C ALA A 988 -18.43 -1.39 -44.66
N VAL A 989 -18.38 -2.61 -44.10
CA VAL A 989 -17.25 -3.52 -44.28
C VAL A 989 -17.11 -3.91 -45.75
N ASP A 990 -18.22 -4.21 -46.43
CA ASP A 990 -18.22 -4.55 -47.85
C ASP A 990 -17.70 -3.41 -48.75
N GLU A 991 -18.13 -2.17 -48.50
CA GLU A 991 -17.64 -0.98 -49.21
C GLU A 991 -16.14 -0.75 -48.98
N VAL A 992 -15.68 -0.91 -47.73
CA VAL A 992 -14.25 -0.75 -47.39
C VAL A 992 -13.40 -1.85 -48.04
N PHE A 993 -13.85 -3.10 -48.02
CA PHE A 993 -13.15 -4.21 -48.68
C PHE A 993 -13.04 -3.99 -50.19
N THR A 994 -14.10 -3.52 -50.82
CA THR A 994 -14.10 -3.16 -52.25
C THR A 994 -13.14 -2.00 -52.53
N THR A 995 -13.19 -0.94 -51.73
CA THR A 995 -12.38 0.26 -51.94
C THR A 995 -10.89 -0.01 -51.78
N LEU A 996 -10.51 -0.81 -50.78
CA LEU A 996 -9.12 -1.16 -50.48
C LEU A 996 -8.63 -2.40 -51.24
N ASN A 997 -9.47 -2.99 -52.09
CA ASN A 997 -9.19 -4.21 -52.84
C ASN A 997 -8.69 -5.36 -51.94
N ILE A 998 -9.37 -5.56 -50.81
CA ILE A 998 -9.07 -6.64 -49.86
C ILE A 998 -9.70 -7.94 -50.39
N LYS A 999 -8.91 -9.03 -50.34
CA LYS A 999 -9.33 -10.37 -50.78
C LYS A 999 -10.61 -10.83 -50.11
N ARG A 1000 -11.53 -11.37 -50.90
CA ARG A 1000 -12.77 -12.04 -50.47
C ARG A 1000 -12.54 -13.52 -50.17
N THR A 1001 -13.56 -14.21 -49.64
CA THR A 1001 -13.43 -15.66 -49.36
C THR A 1001 -13.13 -16.45 -50.63
N SER A 1002 -13.78 -16.10 -51.74
CA SER A 1002 -13.51 -16.67 -53.07
C SER A 1002 -12.06 -16.47 -53.52
N ASP A 1003 -11.48 -15.28 -53.30
CA ASP A 1003 -10.07 -14.99 -53.62
C ASP A 1003 -9.11 -15.82 -52.77
N TRP A 1004 -9.37 -15.95 -51.47
CA TRP A 1004 -8.58 -16.81 -50.58
C TRP A 1004 -8.62 -18.28 -51.03
N LYS A 1005 -9.80 -18.76 -51.45
CA LYS A 1005 -9.94 -20.10 -52.01
C LYS A 1005 -9.12 -20.30 -53.28
N ALA A 1006 -9.08 -19.30 -54.16
CA ALA A 1006 -8.29 -19.36 -55.40
C ALA A 1006 -6.77 -19.47 -55.15
N VAL A 1007 -6.27 -18.98 -54.01
CA VAL A 1007 -4.84 -19.08 -53.62
C VAL A 1007 -4.54 -20.22 -52.65
N GLY A 1008 -5.46 -21.17 -52.45
CA GLY A 1008 -5.29 -22.36 -51.62
C GLY A 1008 -5.69 -22.21 -50.14
N GLY A 1009 -6.27 -21.06 -49.77
CA GLY A 1009 -6.75 -20.78 -48.42
C GLY A 1009 -5.66 -20.33 -47.43
N ARG A 1010 -6.09 -19.71 -46.33
CA ARG A 1010 -5.20 -19.27 -45.24
C ARG A 1010 -6.00 -19.10 -43.95
N ALA A 1011 -5.40 -19.40 -42.79
CA ALA A 1011 -6.04 -19.25 -41.48
C ALA A 1011 -7.46 -19.85 -41.43
N SER A 1012 -7.63 -21.03 -42.05
CA SER A 1012 -8.91 -21.74 -42.22
C SER A 1012 -9.95 -21.09 -43.16
N VAL A 1013 -9.67 -19.93 -43.74
CA VAL A 1013 -10.52 -19.29 -44.77
C VAL A 1013 -10.17 -19.86 -46.14
N GLY A 1014 -11.18 -20.32 -46.88
CA GLY A 1014 -11.03 -20.78 -48.26
C GLY A 1014 -10.19 -22.05 -48.43
N MET A 1015 -10.02 -22.85 -47.36
CA MET A 1015 -9.25 -24.10 -47.43
C MET A 1015 -9.99 -25.14 -48.30
N PRO A 1016 -9.28 -25.94 -49.14
CA PRO A 1016 -9.91 -26.94 -50.02
C PRO A 1016 -10.76 -27.99 -49.29
N ASP A 1017 -10.35 -28.39 -48.09
CA ASP A 1017 -10.99 -29.43 -47.27
C ASP A 1017 -11.69 -28.86 -46.02
N ALA A 1018 -12.23 -27.63 -46.11
CA ALA A 1018 -12.87 -26.99 -44.96
C ALA A 1018 -14.13 -27.77 -44.52
N GLN A 1019 -14.17 -28.20 -43.25
CA GLN A 1019 -15.37 -28.79 -42.64
C GLN A 1019 -16.38 -27.70 -42.26
N ALA A 1020 -17.67 -28.04 -42.33
CA ALA A 1020 -18.73 -27.18 -41.81
C ALA A 1020 -18.55 -27.01 -40.29
N VAL A 1021 -18.58 -25.76 -39.81
CA VAL A 1021 -18.41 -25.45 -38.39
C VAL A 1021 -19.77 -25.20 -37.77
N GLU A 1022 -20.22 -26.14 -36.94
CA GLU A 1022 -21.46 -25.99 -36.18
C GLU A 1022 -21.25 -25.04 -34.99
N PRO A 1023 -22.17 -24.09 -34.73
CA PRO A 1023 -22.14 -23.26 -33.53
C PRO A 1023 -22.26 -24.13 -32.27
N ILE A 1024 -21.46 -23.83 -31.25
CA ILE A 1024 -21.51 -24.60 -30.00
C ILE A 1024 -22.87 -24.47 -29.27
N TRP A 1025 -23.48 -23.28 -29.33
CA TRP A 1025 -24.85 -23.09 -28.86
C TRP A 1025 -25.82 -23.68 -29.87
N THR A 1026 -26.62 -24.66 -29.46
CA THR A 1026 -27.66 -25.28 -30.29
C THR A 1026 -28.93 -24.43 -30.36
N ASP A 1027 -29.79 -24.68 -31.36
CA ASP A 1027 -31.06 -23.98 -31.51
C ASP A 1027 -32.00 -24.17 -30.31
N ALA A 1028 -31.96 -25.35 -29.70
CA ALA A 1028 -32.71 -25.64 -28.48
C ALA A 1028 -32.22 -24.80 -27.29
N GLN A 1029 -30.91 -24.68 -27.10
CA GLN A 1029 -30.32 -23.86 -26.02
C GLN A 1029 -30.57 -22.35 -26.23
N LEU A 1030 -30.72 -21.91 -27.49
CA LEU A 1030 -31.11 -20.54 -27.83
C LEU A 1030 -32.61 -20.26 -27.64
N GLY A 1031 -33.42 -21.28 -27.35
CA GLY A 1031 -34.88 -21.14 -27.22
C GLY A 1031 -35.60 -20.97 -28.57
N LEU A 1032 -34.94 -21.30 -29.68
CA LEU A 1032 -35.52 -21.17 -31.03
C LEU A 1032 -36.53 -22.29 -31.32
N THR A 1033 -36.40 -23.44 -30.67
CA THR A 1033 -37.28 -24.60 -30.86
C THR A 1033 -38.53 -24.58 -29.99
N ASP A 1034 -38.50 -23.86 -28.86
CA ASP A 1034 -39.60 -23.80 -27.87
C ASP A 1034 -40.24 -22.40 -27.76
N GLY A 1035 -39.75 -21.43 -28.52
CA GLY A 1035 -40.27 -20.05 -28.57
C GLY A 1035 -39.84 -19.18 -27.39
N THR A 1036 -38.89 -19.63 -26.55
CA THR A 1036 -38.36 -18.85 -25.43
C THR A 1036 -37.25 -17.87 -25.82
N ALA A 1037 -36.78 -17.90 -27.08
CA ALA A 1037 -35.72 -17.05 -27.57
C ALA A 1037 -36.01 -15.54 -27.37
N PRO A 1038 -35.03 -14.76 -26.88
CA PRO A 1038 -35.17 -13.31 -26.78
C PRO A 1038 -35.24 -12.65 -28.17
N LYS A 1039 -35.91 -11.50 -28.25
CA LYS A 1039 -36.03 -10.74 -29.50
C LYS A 1039 -34.79 -9.89 -29.76
N MET A 1040 -34.28 -9.95 -30.99
CA MET A 1040 -33.24 -9.03 -31.46
C MET A 1040 -33.73 -7.58 -31.44
N LEU A 1041 -32.87 -6.67 -31.00
CA LEU A 1041 -33.21 -5.26 -30.79
C LEU A 1041 -33.17 -4.48 -32.11
N ARG A 1042 -34.08 -3.52 -32.26
CA ARG A 1042 -34.09 -2.48 -33.30
C ARG A 1042 -33.72 -1.12 -32.72
N ALA A 1043 -33.34 -0.17 -33.58
CA ALA A 1043 -33.02 1.20 -33.17
C ALA A 1043 -34.10 1.81 -32.26
N GLY A 1044 -33.67 2.43 -31.15
CA GLY A 1044 -34.55 3.04 -30.15
C GLY A 1044 -35.13 2.05 -29.11
N GLN A 1045 -34.99 0.74 -29.30
CA GLN A 1045 -35.39 -0.24 -28.28
C GLN A 1045 -34.32 -0.36 -27.20
N THR A 1046 -34.75 -0.42 -25.93
CA THR A 1046 -33.89 -0.72 -24.80
C THR A 1046 -33.78 -2.23 -24.63
N GLY A 1047 -32.57 -2.72 -24.34
CA GLY A 1047 -32.40 -4.14 -24.01
C GLY A 1047 -32.91 -4.46 -22.60
N VAL A 1048 -33.30 -5.71 -22.41
CA VAL A 1048 -33.92 -6.22 -21.19
C VAL A 1048 -32.93 -6.22 -20.02
N VAL A 1049 -33.42 -5.85 -18.83
CA VAL A 1049 -32.75 -6.07 -17.55
C VAL A 1049 -33.72 -6.89 -16.70
N ASP A 1050 -33.34 -8.12 -16.37
CA ASP A 1050 -34.24 -9.07 -15.71
C ASP A 1050 -34.48 -8.69 -14.24
N ALA A 1051 -35.74 -8.41 -13.89
CA ALA A 1051 -36.10 -7.93 -12.56
C ALA A 1051 -35.84 -8.96 -11.46
N ARG A 1052 -35.98 -10.27 -11.76
CA ARG A 1052 -35.71 -11.33 -10.79
C ARG A 1052 -34.21 -11.41 -10.52
N ALA A 1053 -33.38 -11.41 -11.56
CA ALA A 1053 -31.93 -11.42 -11.45
C ALA A 1053 -31.42 -10.19 -10.69
N VAL A 1054 -31.99 -8.99 -10.94
CA VAL A 1054 -31.67 -7.79 -10.15
C VAL A 1054 -31.99 -7.98 -8.67
N ARG A 1055 -33.19 -8.50 -8.35
CA ARG A 1055 -33.59 -8.74 -6.95
C ARG A 1055 -32.64 -9.70 -6.23
N ILE A 1056 -32.39 -10.87 -6.83
CA ILE A 1056 -31.49 -11.89 -6.27
C ILE A 1056 -30.07 -11.34 -6.12
N THR A 1057 -29.60 -10.57 -7.11
CA THR A 1057 -28.29 -9.93 -7.06
C THR A 1057 -28.20 -8.95 -5.88
N ARG A 1058 -29.20 -8.08 -5.67
CA ARG A 1058 -29.22 -7.16 -4.53
C ARG A 1058 -29.21 -7.89 -3.19
N GLU A 1059 -30.02 -8.95 -3.06
CA GLU A 1059 -30.13 -9.76 -1.85
C GLU A 1059 -28.77 -10.34 -1.41
N LYS A 1060 -27.90 -10.71 -2.37
CA LYS A 1060 -26.53 -11.22 -2.09
C LYS A 1060 -25.60 -10.19 -1.43
N PHE A 1061 -25.94 -8.92 -1.41
CA PHE A 1061 -25.15 -7.86 -0.78
C PHE A 1061 -25.80 -7.28 0.49
N ASN A 1062 -26.96 -7.81 0.92
CA ASN A 1062 -27.66 -7.26 2.09
C ASN A 1062 -26.83 -7.34 3.39
N ASP A 1063 -25.98 -8.35 3.50
CA ASP A 1063 -25.08 -8.57 4.63
C ASP A 1063 -23.98 -7.50 4.75
N LEU A 1064 -23.49 -6.97 3.63
CA LEU A 1064 -22.39 -6.00 3.59
C LEU A 1064 -22.86 -4.56 3.33
N LEU A 1065 -23.87 -4.37 2.49
CA LEU A 1065 -24.36 -3.06 2.02
C LEU A 1065 -25.76 -2.70 2.55
N GLY A 1066 -26.36 -3.55 3.38
CA GLY A 1066 -27.74 -3.41 3.84
C GLY A 1066 -28.77 -3.66 2.73
N GLU A 1067 -30.05 -3.69 3.11
CA GLU A 1067 -31.14 -3.79 2.14
C GLU A 1067 -31.18 -2.58 1.22
N PHE A 1068 -31.45 -2.83 -0.06
CA PHE A 1068 -31.67 -1.73 -0.99
C PHE A 1068 -32.98 -1.02 -0.62
N PRO A 1069 -32.98 0.31 -0.38
CA PRO A 1069 -34.19 1.02 0.01
C PRO A 1069 -35.21 1.01 -1.13
N THR A 1070 -36.14 0.06 -1.08
CA THR A 1070 -37.37 0.13 -1.86
C THR A 1070 -38.30 1.10 -1.14
N PRO A 1071 -38.83 2.16 -1.78
CA PRO A 1071 -39.80 3.02 -1.14
C PRO A 1071 -41.03 2.18 -0.75
N HIS A 1072 -41.24 1.98 0.56
CA HIS A 1072 -42.49 1.46 1.07
C HIS A 1072 -43.59 2.53 0.87
N PRO A 1073 -44.74 2.20 0.28
CA PRO A 1073 -45.87 3.11 0.25
C PRO A 1073 -46.51 3.11 1.64
N THR A 1074 -46.05 3.98 2.54
CA THR A 1074 -46.74 4.25 3.81
C THR A 1074 -47.67 5.45 3.64
N ALA A 1075 -48.96 5.22 3.91
CA ALA A 1075 -50.04 6.19 3.87
C ALA A 1075 -49.95 7.23 5.01
N ALA A 1076 -48.93 8.08 5.00
CA ALA A 1076 -48.84 9.28 5.83
C ALA A 1076 -47.64 10.10 5.38
N ASN A 1077 -47.83 10.91 4.33
CA ASN A 1077 -47.15 12.18 4.07
C ASN A 1077 -47.48 12.64 2.65
N VAL A 1078 -48.77 12.92 2.45
CA VAL A 1078 -49.21 13.86 1.42
C VAL A 1078 -48.90 15.25 1.99
N SER A 1079 -48.29 16.10 1.16
CA SER A 1079 -47.86 17.49 1.43
C SER A 1079 -46.47 17.65 2.07
N THR A 1080 -45.44 17.68 1.22
CA THR A 1080 -44.25 18.58 1.20
C THR A 1080 -43.08 17.86 0.53
N VAL A 1081 -43.10 17.80 -0.81
CA VAL A 1081 -41.93 17.42 -1.62
C VAL A 1081 -41.81 18.45 -2.74
N ASP A 1082 -41.15 19.57 -2.46
CA ASP A 1082 -40.78 20.55 -3.50
C ASP A 1082 -39.39 21.15 -3.33
N THR A 1083 -38.53 20.57 -2.49
CA THR A 1083 -37.13 20.98 -2.39
C THR A 1083 -36.24 19.78 -2.09
N LEU A 1084 -35.67 19.23 -3.17
CA LEU A 1084 -34.40 18.48 -3.30
C LEU A 1084 -34.42 17.56 -4.55
N ARG A 1085 -34.97 18.07 -5.67
CA ARG A 1085 -34.78 17.54 -7.03
C ARG A 1085 -33.77 18.44 -7.75
N LYS A 1086 -32.51 18.02 -7.77
CA LYS A 1086 -31.33 18.47 -8.57
C LYS A 1086 -30.16 17.75 -7.89
N ASP A 1087 -29.43 16.78 -8.44
CA ASP A 1087 -29.13 16.43 -9.81
C ASP A 1087 -28.76 14.93 -9.86
N ILE A 1088 -29.25 14.23 -10.89
CA ILE A 1088 -28.78 12.97 -11.54
C ILE A 1088 -30.03 12.30 -12.15
N PRO A 1089 -30.21 12.26 -13.50
CA PRO A 1089 -31.38 11.66 -14.12
C PRO A 1089 -31.17 10.15 -14.31
N LEU A 1090 -32.02 9.33 -13.67
CA LEU A 1090 -32.28 7.94 -14.08
C LEU A 1090 -33.66 7.90 -14.77
N PRO A 1091 -33.78 7.43 -16.02
CA PRO A 1091 -35.06 7.27 -16.67
C PRO A 1091 -35.64 5.87 -16.38
N THR A 1092 -36.67 5.81 -15.55
CA THR A 1092 -37.61 4.68 -15.49
C THR A 1092 -39.04 5.21 -15.56
N SER A 1093 -39.68 5.08 -16.72
CA SER A 1093 -41.15 5.11 -16.81
C SER A 1093 -41.61 4.49 -18.13
N VAL A 1094 -42.07 3.24 -18.11
CA VAL A 1094 -43.32 2.78 -18.77
C VAL A 1094 -43.78 1.48 -18.08
N LEU A 1095 -44.64 1.61 -17.08
CA LEU A 1095 -45.77 0.70 -16.80
C LEU A 1095 -46.96 1.67 -16.84
N ASP A 1096 -47.81 1.66 -17.86
CA ASP A 1096 -48.99 0.81 -17.94
C ASP A 1096 -49.49 0.69 -19.40
N GLY A 1097 -50.07 -0.45 -19.78
CA GLY A 1097 -51.00 -0.55 -20.91
C GLY A 1097 -52.40 -0.98 -20.40
N PRO A 1098 -53.39 -1.28 -21.26
CA PRO A 1098 -53.69 -0.81 -22.61
C PRO A 1098 -55.00 0.03 -22.67
N ALA A 1099 -55.33 0.51 -23.88
CA ALA A 1099 -56.40 1.43 -24.31
C ALA A 1099 -57.83 1.25 -23.72
N PRO A 1100 -58.69 2.29 -23.88
CA PRO A 1100 -59.71 2.16 -24.94
C PRO A 1100 -59.91 3.40 -25.84
N ILE A 1101 -60.00 3.09 -27.13
CA ILE A 1101 -60.82 3.63 -28.24
C ILE A 1101 -61.77 4.82 -27.93
N ALA A 1102 -61.70 5.84 -28.81
CA ALA A 1102 -62.80 6.41 -29.62
C ALA A 1102 -63.16 7.92 -29.48
N VAL A 1103 -63.09 8.59 -30.65
CA VAL A 1103 -64.05 9.55 -31.25
C VAL A 1103 -63.78 11.08 -31.20
N SER A 1104 -63.62 11.62 -32.42
CA SER A 1104 -63.87 13.00 -32.94
C SER A 1104 -62.98 14.14 -32.43
N ALA A 1105 -62.50 15.08 -33.24
CA ALA A 1105 -62.85 15.51 -34.61
C ALA A 1105 -61.60 15.88 -35.42
#